data_AF-A0AAI9MFR4-F1
#
_entry.id   AF-A0AAI9MFR4-F1
#
_cell.length_a   1.000
_cell.length_b   1.000
_cell.length_c   1.000
_cell.angle_alpha   90.00
_cell.angle_beta   90.00
_cell.angle_gamma   90.00
#
_symmetry.space_group_name_H-M   'P 1'
#
loop_
_entity.id
_entity.type
_entity.pdbx_description
1 polymer ?
#
loop_
_entity_poly.entity_id
_entity_poly.type
_entity_poly.pdbx_seq_one_letter_code
_entity_poly.pdbx_strand_id
1 'polypeptide(L)'
;MPQRNDRSRSTPTTSPKNNSWFRMQAGHQSDADIYIYDEIGFWGVTAKQFISDLNALGDITHINLHINSPGGDVFEGIAIFNALKTHGASITVYVDGVAASMASVIAMVGNPVIMPENTFMMIHKPFGFTGGDAEDMRTYADLLDKVEAVLLPAYAQKTGKTTDEIAAMLADETWMSGAECLAHGFADQVTPAVKAMACIQSKRTEEFKKMPESIRNMITPPRNSAPRVQDDEPAASRTPVQAAAPVVDENSIRAQVLAEQKARVNGINDLFAMFGGRYQTLQAQCLADPECSLEQAREKLLNEMGRESTPSNKNTPAHIYAGNGNFVGDGIRQALMARAGFEKTERDNVYNGMTLREYARMSLTERGIGVSSYNPMQMVGAAFTHSTSDFGNILLDVANKAILQGWEDAPETYEQWTRKGQLSDFKIAHRVGMGGFSALRQVREGAEYKYVTTGDKQATIALATYGELFSITRQAIINDDLNMLTDVPMKLGRAAKSTIADLVYAILTSNPKISTDNVSLFDKAKHANVLESAAMDVASLDKARQLMRVQKEGERHLNIRPAFVLVPTVMESVANQVIRSSSVKGADINAGIINPVKDFATVIAELRLDDNSQTTFYLAASKGSDTIEVAYLNGVDTPYIDQMEGFSVDGVTTKVRIDAGVAPVDHRGLVKCTA
;
A
#
# COMPACT_ATOMS: atom_id res chain seq x y z
N MET A 1 -56.91 36.79 -10.56
CA MET A 1 -56.13 36.90 -11.81
C MET A 1 -54.82 37.59 -11.45
N PRO A 2 -53.60 37.10 -11.78
CA PRO A 2 -53.20 36.22 -12.90
C PRO A 2 -52.59 34.86 -12.43
N GLN A 3 -52.93 33.75 -13.10
CA GLN A 3 -52.19 32.99 -14.15
C GLN A 3 -51.03 32.10 -13.65
N ARG A 4 -51.29 30.78 -13.75
CA ARG A 4 -50.36 29.65 -13.67
C ARG A 4 -49.40 29.67 -14.86
N ASN A 5 -48.14 29.29 -14.63
CA ASN A 5 -47.25 28.87 -15.70
C ASN A 5 -46.60 27.51 -15.36
N ASP A 6 -46.60 26.66 -16.38
CA ASP A 6 -46.32 25.22 -16.40
C ASP A 6 -44.91 24.85 -15.89
N ARG A 7 -44.84 23.80 -15.05
CA ARG A 7 -43.60 23.06 -14.79
C ARG A 7 -43.45 21.97 -15.84
N SER A 8 -42.58 22.19 -16.81
CA SER A 8 -42.12 21.17 -17.75
C SER A 8 -41.42 20.03 -16.99
N ARG A 9 -41.92 18.81 -17.21
CA ARG A 9 -41.28 17.55 -16.81
C ARG A 9 -39.89 17.43 -17.44
N SER A 10 -38.83 17.55 -16.65
CA SER A 10 -37.52 17.01 -17.01
C SER A 10 -37.47 15.54 -16.61
N THR A 11 -37.44 14.64 -17.58
CA THR A 11 -37.00 13.25 -17.39
C THR A 11 -35.63 13.24 -16.72
N PRO A 12 -35.40 12.44 -15.66
CA PRO A 12 -34.07 12.29 -15.09
C PRO A 12 -33.18 11.61 -16.12
N THR A 13 -32.15 12.30 -16.60
CA THR A 13 -31.01 11.67 -17.28
C THR A 13 -30.32 10.77 -16.27
N THR A 14 -30.20 9.49 -16.60
CA THR A 14 -29.54 8.44 -15.80
C THR A 14 -28.15 8.88 -15.32
N SER A 15 -27.97 8.95 -14.01
CA SER A 15 -26.67 9.05 -13.35
C SER A 15 -25.76 7.87 -13.73
N PRO A 16 -24.42 8.05 -13.78
CA PRO A 16 -23.50 6.94 -13.97
C PRO A 16 -23.65 5.93 -12.81
N LYS A 17 -23.70 4.63 -13.13
CA LYS A 17 -23.85 3.55 -12.15
C LYS A 17 -22.66 3.58 -11.18
N ASN A 18 -22.94 3.83 -9.91
CA ASN A 18 -21.97 3.69 -8.83
C ASN A 18 -21.75 2.18 -8.60
N ASN A 19 -20.61 1.64 -9.03
CA ASN A 19 -20.30 0.22 -8.78
C ASN A 19 -19.92 0.05 -7.31
N SER A 20 -20.75 -0.66 -6.55
CA SER A 20 -20.48 -1.02 -5.15
C SER A 20 -20.63 -2.54 -5.02
N TRP A 21 -19.74 -3.18 -4.24
CA TRP A 21 -19.83 -4.60 -3.93
C TRP A 21 -20.95 -4.92 -2.93
N PHE A 22 -21.49 -3.90 -2.26
CA PHE A 22 -22.68 -4.04 -1.43
C PHE A 22 -23.78 -3.03 -1.75
N ARG A 23 -25.01 -3.36 -1.37
CA ARG A 23 -26.16 -2.46 -1.39
C ARG A 23 -26.96 -2.62 -0.11
N MET A 24 -27.44 -1.51 0.45
CA MET A 24 -28.35 -1.53 1.59
C MET A 24 -29.67 -0.88 1.21
N GLN A 25 -30.77 -1.45 1.70
CA GLN A 25 -32.11 -0.92 1.52
C GLN A 25 -32.87 -1.03 2.83
N ALA A 26 -33.36 0.11 3.34
CA ALA A 26 -34.30 0.09 4.45
C ALA A 26 -35.62 -0.58 4.01
N GLY A 27 -36.07 -1.54 4.78
CA GLY A 27 -37.31 -2.28 4.60
C GLY A 27 -38.50 -1.63 5.32
N HIS A 28 -39.62 -2.35 5.36
CA HIS A 28 -40.78 -1.97 6.16
C HIS A 28 -40.60 -2.44 7.61
N GLN A 29 -41.18 -1.72 8.58
CA GLN A 29 -41.23 -2.14 10.01
C GLN A 29 -39.86 -2.30 10.72
N SER A 30 -38.90 -1.40 10.48
CA SER A 30 -37.56 -1.45 11.11
C SER A 30 -36.67 -2.62 10.66
N ASP A 31 -36.94 -3.20 9.51
CA ASP A 31 -36.07 -4.17 8.85
C ASP A 31 -35.15 -3.48 7.83
N ALA A 32 -34.02 -4.11 7.49
CA ALA A 32 -33.19 -3.71 6.36
C ALA A 32 -32.64 -4.91 5.59
N ASP A 33 -32.59 -4.78 4.27
CA ASP A 33 -31.94 -5.73 3.37
C ASP A 33 -30.55 -5.25 3.00
N ILE A 34 -29.54 -6.09 3.25
CA ILE A 34 -28.13 -5.83 2.92
C ILE A 34 -27.67 -6.90 1.96
N TYR A 35 -27.10 -6.51 0.82
CA TYR A 35 -26.61 -7.41 -0.23
C TYR A 35 -25.10 -7.29 -0.33
N ILE A 36 -24.34 -8.39 -0.23
CA ILE A 36 -22.88 -8.48 -0.47
C ILE A 36 -22.65 -9.38 -1.70
N TYR A 37 -22.60 -8.78 -2.88
CA TYR A 37 -22.79 -9.46 -4.18
C TYR A 37 -21.56 -9.38 -5.11
N ASP A 38 -20.41 -8.98 -4.58
CA ASP A 38 -19.14 -8.92 -5.30
C ASP A 38 -17.96 -9.10 -4.31
N GLU A 39 -16.73 -8.92 -4.78
CA GLU A 39 -15.51 -9.04 -3.98
C GLU A 39 -15.42 -7.96 -2.88
N ILE A 40 -15.29 -8.41 -1.63
CA ILE A 40 -15.25 -7.54 -0.43
C ILE A 40 -13.96 -6.70 -0.45
N GLY A 41 -14.11 -5.38 -0.33
CA GLY A 41 -12.99 -4.42 -0.37
C GLY A 41 -12.57 -4.00 -1.79
N PHE A 42 -13.26 -4.47 -2.82
CA PHE A 42 -12.98 -4.09 -4.21
C PHE A 42 -13.63 -2.74 -4.60
N TRP A 43 -13.34 -2.21 -5.79
CA TRP A 43 -13.90 -0.94 -6.30
C TRP A 43 -13.63 0.32 -5.44
N GLY A 44 -12.66 0.28 -4.52
CA GLY A 44 -12.37 1.39 -3.59
C GLY A 44 -13.42 1.58 -2.49
N VAL A 45 -14.35 0.63 -2.34
CA VAL A 45 -15.40 0.68 -1.32
C VAL A 45 -14.92 -0.03 -0.05
N THR A 46 -14.68 0.73 1.01
CA THR A 46 -14.17 0.26 2.31
C THR A 46 -15.28 -0.20 3.27
N ALA A 47 -14.93 -0.97 4.29
CA ALA A 47 -15.82 -1.29 5.42
C ALA A 47 -16.24 -0.03 6.18
N LYS A 48 -15.44 1.04 6.17
CA LYS A 48 -15.86 2.33 6.74
C LYS A 48 -17.10 2.87 6.02
N GLN A 49 -17.18 2.75 4.70
CA GLN A 49 -18.38 3.11 3.94
C GLN A 49 -19.54 2.19 4.29
N PHE A 50 -19.31 0.88 4.35
CA PHE A 50 -20.34 -0.10 4.78
C PHE A 50 -20.92 0.24 6.16
N ILE A 51 -20.06 0.53 7.15
CA ILE A 51 -20.46 0.88 8.52
C ILE A 51 -21.20 2.21 8.54
N SER A 52 -20.76 3.19 7.75
CA SER A 52 -21.46 4.47 7.62
C SER A 52 -22.87 4.27 7.06
N ASP A 53 -23.02 3.45 6.03
CA ASP A 53 -24.32 3.17 5.41
C ASP A 53 -25.20 2.33 6.33
N LEU A 54 -24.63 1.38 7.07
CA LEU A 54 -25.32 0.59 8.08
C LEU A 54 -25.88 1.50 9.18
N ASN A 55 -25.07 2.41 9.72
CA ASN A 55 -25.52 3.37 10.73
C ASN A 55 -26.57 4.35 10.17
N ALA A 56 -26.50 4.68 8.88
CA ALA A 56 -27.45 5.57 8.22
C ALA A 56 -28.84 4.94 8.03
N LEU A 57 -28.98 3.62 8.19
CA LEU A 57 -30.29 2.94 8.21
C LEU A 57 -31.11 3.29 9.46
N GLY A 58 -30.47 3.85 10.50
CA GLY A 58 -31.13 4.26 11.74
C GLY A 58 -31.50 3.09 12.65
N ASP A 59 -32.56 3.24 13.44
CA ASP A 59 -32.99 2.25 14.42
C ASP A 59 -33.70 1.05 13.74
N ILE A 60 -32.90 0.13 13.19
CA ILE A 60 -33.36 -1.14 12.65
C ILE A 60 -33.25 -2.26 13.69
N THR A 61 -34.26 -3.12 13.75
CA THR A 61 -34.36 -4.25 14.69
C THR A 61 -34.05 -5.59 14.03
N HIS A 62 -34.13 -5.66 12.70
CA HIS A 62 -33.81 -6.86 11.92
C HIS A 62 -32.99 -6.53 10.68
N ILE A 63 -32.05 -7.40 10.32
CA ILE A 63 -31.24 -7.32 9.11
C ILE A 63 -31.36 -8.64 8.34
N ASN A 64 -31.79 -8.55 7.08
CA ASN A 64 -31.68 -9.63 6.11
C ASN A 64 -30.37 -9.44 5.32
N LEU A 65 -29.37 -10.27 5.61
CA LEU A 65 -28.07 -10.21 4.97
C LEU A 65 -27.97 -11.26 3.85
N HIS A 66 -28.04 -10.78 2.62
CA HIS A 66 -27.95 -11.53 1.38
C HIS A 66 -26.49 -11.61 0.89
N ILE A 67 -25.96 -12.82 0.68
CA ILE A 67 -24.56 -13.06 0.31
C ILE A 67 -24.48 -13.84 -1.00
N ASN A 68 -23.78 -13.26 -1.97
CA ASN A 68 -23.33 -13.92 -3.18
C ASN A 68 -21.94 -13.38 -3.56
N SER A 69 -20.92 -13.79 -2.81
CA SER A 69 -19.58 -13.20 -2.87
C SER A 69 -18.47 -14.27 -2.83
N PRO A 70 -17.38 -14.07 -3.63
CA PRO A 70 -16.21 -14.94 -3.61
C PRO A 70 -15.32 -14.71 -2.38
N GLY A 71 -15.62 -13.73 -1.53
CA GLY A 71 -14.76 -13.27 -0.45
C GLY A 71 -14.07 -11.97 -0.81
N GLY A 72 -12.89 -11.70 -0.23
CA GLY A 72 -12.17 -10.44 -0.46
C GLY A 72 -11.11 -10.15 0.61
N ASP A 73 -10.92 -8.87 0.92
CA ASP A 73 -10.00 -8.42 1.96
C ASP A 73 -10.43 -8.88 3.36
N VAL A 74 -9.49 -9.46 4.10
CA VAL A 74 -9.76 -10.08 5.41
C VAL A 74 -10.01 -9.04 6.50
N PHE A 75 -9.31 -7.92 6.48
CA PHE A 75 -9.46 -6.88 7.50
C PHE A 75 -10.76 -6.10 7.30
N GLU A 76 -11.13 -5.81 6.05
CA GLU A 76 -12.44 -5.24 5.71
C GLU A 76 -13.57 -6.18 6.16
N GLY A 77 -13.42 -7.48 5.88
CA GLY A 77 -14.40 -8.50 6.31
C GLY A 77 -14.56 -8.62 7.82
N ILE A 78 -13.46 -8.58 8.58
CA ILE A 78 -13.50 -8.60 10.05
C ILE A 78 -14.22 -7.35 10.60
N ALA A 79 -13.96 -6.17 10.01
CA ALA A 79 -14.63 -4.94 10.40
C ALA A 79 -16.15 -5.02 10.17
N ILE A 80 -16.57 -5.56 9.02
CA ILE A 80 -17.99 -5.78 8.68
C ILE A 80 -18.63 -6.78 9.65
N PHE A 81 -17.99 -7.93 9.88
CA PHE A 81 -18.49 -8.94 10.81
C PHE A 81 -18.70 -8.36 12.21
N ASN A 82 -17.72 -7.61 12.71
CA ASN A 82 -17.81 -7.00 14.03
C ASN A 82 -18.90 -5.93 14.10
N ALA A 83 -19.02 -5.08 13.07
CA ALA A 83 -20.06 -4.05 13.01
C ALA A 83 -21.47 -4.66 13.01
N LEU A 84 -21.67 -5.73 12.23
CA LEU A 84 -22.94 -6.46 12.23
C LEU A 84 -23.20 -7.12 13.59
N LYS A 85 -22.20 -7.77 14.18
CA LYS A 85 -22.32 -8.46 15.47
C LYS A 85 -22.65 -7.51 16.63
N THR A 86 -22.16 -6.27 16.59
CA THR A 86 -22.38 -5.26 17.64
C THR A 86 -23.55 -4.32 17.37
N HIS A 87 -24.18 -4.38 16.19
CA HIS A 87 -25.30 -3.51 15.82
C HIS A 87 -26.52 -3.66 16.74
N GLY A 88 -26.75 -4.86 17.28
CA GLY A 88 -27.90 -5.14 18.16
C GLY A 88 -29.20 -5.52 17.43
N ALA A 89 -29.22 -5.46 16.09
CA ALA A 89 -30.31 -6.01 15.30
C ALA A 89 -30.21 -7.54 15.24
N SER A 90 -31.35 -8.23 15.12
CA SER A 90 -31.35 -9.66 14.81
C SER A 90 -30.99 -9.85 13.34
N ILE A 91 -30.06 -10.76 13.02
CA ILE A 91 -29.54 -10.91 11.65
C ILE A 91 -29.91 -12.28 11.11
N THR A 92 -30.68 -12.30 10.02
CA THR A 92 -30.92 -13.49 9.19
C THR A 92 -30.00 -13.42 7.98
N VAL A 93 -29.20 -14.47 7.75
CA VAL A 93 -28.31 -14.54 6.58
C VAL A 93 -28.91 -15.46 5.53
N TYR A 94 -28.94 -14.99 4.29
CA TYR A 94 -29.30 -15.76 3.10
C TYR A 94 -28.07 -15.91 2.20
N VAL A 95 -27.64 -17.14 1.92
CA VAL A 95 -26.65 -17.37 0.86
C VAL A 95 -27.43 -17.56 -0.43
N ASP A 96 -27.36 -16.60 -1.34
CA ASP A 96 -28.18 -16.60 -2.57
C ASP A 96 -27.49 -17.31 -3.76
N GLY A 97 -26.18 -17.54 -3.66
CA GLY A 97 -25.41 -18.28 -4.67
C GLY A 97 -24.16 -18.91 -4.07
N VAL A 98 -23.17 -18.07 -3.71
CA VAL A 98 -21.96 -18.52 -3.03
C VAL A 98 -21.55 -17.61 -1.87
N ALA A 99 -21.09 -18.19 -0.78
CA ALA A 99 -20.38 -17.51 0.30
C ALA A 99 -18.99 -18.12 0.44
N ALA A 100 -17.98 -17.53 -0.19
CA ALA A 100 -16.62 -18.10 -0.23
C ALA A 100 -15.62 -17.23 0.56
N SER A 101 -14.63 -17.87 1.17
CA SER A 101 -13.55 -17.21 1.92
C SER A 101 -14.11 -16.19 2.94
N MET A 102 -13.71 -14.92 2.89
CA MET A 102 -14.15 -13.93 3.88
C MET A 102 -15.67 -13.75 3.95
N ALA A 103 -16.40 -14.02 2.86
CA ALA A 103 -17.86 -13.97 2.84
C ALA A 103 -18.49 -15.09 3.69
N SER A 104 -17.85 -16.26 3.79
CA SER A 104 -18.34 -17.34 4.64
C SER A 104 -18.13 -17.06 6.13
N VAL A 105 -17.09 -16.31 6.51
CA VAL A 105 -16.95 -15.83 7.91
C VAL A 105 -18.06 -14.81 8.22
N ILE A 106 -18.32 -13.86 7.32
CA ILE A 106 -19.38 -12.84 7.50
C ILE A 106 -20.73 -13.54 7.69
N ALA A 107 -21.01 -14.59 6.92
CA ALA A 107 -22.23 -15.37 7.07
C ALA A 107 -22.44 -15.93 8.49
N MET A 108 -21.37 -16.18 9.26
CA MET A 108 -21.47 -16.72 10.62
C MET A 108 -22.03 -15.73 11.65
N VAL A 109 -22.24 -14.45 11.30
CA VAL A 109 -22.93 -13.49 12.16
C VAL A 109 -24.44 -13.79 12.25
N GLY A 110 -24.98 -14.53 11.28
CA GLY A 110 -26.39 -14.83 11.14
C GLY A 110 -26.90 -15.89 12.12
N ASN A 111 -28.11 -15.67 12.59
CA ASN A 111 -28.90 -16.66 13.31
C ASN A 111 -30.40 -16.42 13.02
N PRO A 112 -30.97 -17.05 11.98
CA PRO A 112 -30.43 -18.18 11.23
C PRO A 112 -29.57 -17.80 10.00
N VAL A 113 -28.79 -18.77 9.52
CA VAL A 113 -28.12 -18.84 8.22
C VAL A 113 -28.89 -19.83 7.34
N ILE A 114 -29.42 -19.33 6.23
CA ILE A 114 -30.31 -20.05 5.33
C ILE A 114 -29.61 -20.23 3.97
N MET A 115 -29.51 -21.48 3.51
CA MET A 115 -28.85 -21.84 2.26
C MET A 115 -29.78 -22.67 1.36
N PRO A 116 -30.23 -22.17 0.19
CA PRO A 116 -30.93 -22.97 -0.78
C PRO A 116 -30.11 -24.17 -1.27
N GLU A 117 -30.76 -25.25 -1.70
CA GLU A 117 -30.13 -26.49 -2.17
C GLU A 117 -29.08 -26.30 -3.28
N ASN A 118 -29.23 -25.25 -4.09
CA ASN A 118 -28.36 -24.93 -5.22
C ASN A 118 -27.25 -23.90 -4.88
N THR A 119 -26.88 -23.75 -3.62
CA THR A 119 -25.87 -22.78 -3.16
C THR A 119 -24.67 -23.46 -2.51
N PHE A 120 -23.54 -22.74 -2.47
CA PHE A 120 -22.28 -23.26 -1.95
C PHE A 120 -21.63 -22.31 -0.93
N MET A 121 -20.90 -22.89 0.01
CA MET A 121 -20.00 -22.18 0.90
C MET A 121 -18.59 -22.74 0.73
N MET A 122 -17.57 -21.87 0.77
CA MET A 122 -16.17 -22.28 0.76
C MET A 122 -15.41 -21.66 1.92
N ILE A 123 -14.61 -22.48 2.59
CA ILE A 123 -13.67 -22.05 3.63
C ILE A 123 -12.25 -22.49 3.26
N HIS A 124 -11.28 -21.59 3.44
CA HIS A 124 -9.87 -21.87 3.18
C HIS A 124 -8.97 -20.98 4.04
N LYS A 125 -7.68 -21.33 4.17
CA LYS A 125 -6.70 -20.52 4.90
C LYS A 125 -6.60 -19.09 4.35
N PRO A 126 -6.28 -18.09 5.20
CA PRO A 126 -5.94 -16.76 4.73
C PRO A 126 -4.81 -16.83 3.70
N PHE A 127 -5.01 -16.15 2.59
CA PHE A 127 -4.04 -16.08 1.51
C PHE A 127 -3.57 -14.64 1.33
N GLY A 128 -2.28 -14.47 1.04
CA GLY A 128 -1.67 -13.18 0.80
C GLY A 128 -0.30 -13.30 0.15
N PHE A 129 0.26 -12.16 -0.25
CA PHE A 129 1.55 -12.07 -0.90
C PHE A 129 2.40 -10.98 -0.25
N THR A 130 3.69 -11.24 -0.10
CA THR A 130 4.69 -10.26 0.32
C THR A 130 5.98 -10.46 -0.50
N GLY A 131 6.78 -9.40 -0.65
CA GLY A 131 8.09 -9.44 -1.29
C GLY A 131 9.14 -8.78 -0.38
N GLY A 132 10.32 -9.38 -0.25
CA GLY A 132 11.32 -8.97 0.73
C GLY A 132 12.36 -10.05 0.98
N ASP A 133 13.15 -9.88 2.05
CA ASP A 133 14.13 -10.89 2.46
C ASP A 133 13.48 -12.05 3.24
N ALA A 134 14.30 -13.01 3.70
CA ALA A 134 13.79 -14.19 4.40
C ALA A 134 13.05 -13.85 5.70
N GLU A 135 13.39 -12.74 6.37
CA GLU A 135 12.73 -12.32 7.60
C GLU A 135 11.39 -11.65 7.31
N ASP A 136 11.30 -10.88 6.21
CA ASP A 136 10.02 -10.35 5.73
C ASP A 136 9.04 -11.48 5.39
N MET A 137 9.52 -12.55 4.75
CA MET A 137 8.69 -13.72 4.44
C MET A 137 8.17 -14.43 5.70
N ARG A 138 9.02 -14.61 6.72
CA ARG A 138 8.62 -15.25 8.00
C ARG A 138 7.64 -14.39 8.77
N THR A 139 7.90 -13.09 8.86
CA THR A 139 7.03 -12.13 9.54
C THR A 139 5.64 -12.12 8.91
N TYR A 140 5.57 -12.24 7.58
CA TYR A 140 4.29 -12.30 6.88
C TYR A 140 3.57 -13.64 7.06
N ALA A 141 4.29 -14.76 7.08
CA ALA A 141 3.71 -16.06 7.42
C ALA A 141 3.11 -16.05 8.85
N ASP A 142 3.84 -15.50 9.82
CA ASP A 142 3.35 -15.33 11.20
C ASP A 142 2.11 -14.44 11.27
N LEU A 143 1.99 -13.45 10.38
CA LEU A 143 0.79 -12.63 10.25
C LEU A 143 -0.40 -13.45 9.73
N LEU A 144 -0.21 -14.25 8.68
CA LEU A 144 -1.28 -15.11 8.15
C LEU A 144 -1.78 -16.12 9.19
N ASP A 145 -0.87 -16.72 9.97
CA ASP A 145 -1.24 -17.62 11.07
C ASP A 145 -2.05 -16.90 12.17
N LYS A 146 -1.67 -15.67 12.51
CA LYS A 146 -2.45 -14.83 13.45
C LYS A 146 -3.83 -14.49 12.90
N VAL A 147 -3.92 -14.18 11.60
CA VAL A 147 -5.20 -13.91 10.94
C VAL A 147 -6.08 -15.16 10.96
N GLU A 148 -5.54 -16.33 10.67
CA GLU A 148 -6.27 -17.61 10.77
C GLU A 148 -6.83 -17.81 12.19
N ALA A 149 -5.99 -17.61 13.21
CA ALA A 149 -6.39 -17.72 14.60
C ALA A 149 -7.52 -16.76 15.00
N VAL A 150 -7.62 -15.59 14.36
CA VAL A 150 -8.70 -14.62 14.58
C VAL A 150 -10.02 -15.03 13.90
N LEU A 151 -9.96 -15.76 12.78
CA LEU A 151 -11.14 -16.21 12.04
C LEU A 151 -11.76 -17.50 12.61
N LEU A 152 -10.93 -18.41 13.15
CA LEU A 152 -11.37 -19.70 13.70
C LEU A 152 -12.54 -19.60 14.70
N PRO A 153 -12.56 -18.65 15.66
CA PRO A 153 -13.64 -18.55 16.64
C PRO A 153 -15.02 -18.29 16.04
N ALA A 154 -15.11 -17.58 14.91
CA ALA A 154 -16.41 -17.30 14.27
C ALA A 154 -17.07 -18.59 13.76
N TYR A 155 -16.29 -19.45 13.08
CA TYR A 155 -16.76 -20.74 12.62
C TYR A 155 -17.00 -21.72 13.76
N ALA A 156 -16.08 -21.80 14.74
CA ALA A 156 -16.24 -22.68 15.90
C ALA A 156 -17.50 -22.33 16.69
N GLN A 157 -17.75 -21.04 16.90
CA GLN A 157 -18.96 -20.55 17.60
C GLN A 157 -20.25 -20.93 16.84
N LYS A 158 -20.24 -20.87 15.50
CA LYS A 158 -21.43 -21.19 14.69
C LYS A 158 -21.67 -22.70 14.58
N THR A 159 -20.62 -23.46 14.31
CA THR A 159 -20.71 -24.90 13.99
C THR A 159 -20.71 -25.80 15.23
N GLY A 160 -20.23 -25.31 16.38
CA GLY A 160 -19.99 -26.12 17.57
C GLY A 160 -18.75 -27.05 17.46
N LYS A 161 -17.99 -26.97 16.36
CA LYS A 161 -16.74 -27.72 16.18
C LYS A 161 -15.59 -27.07 16.95
N THR A 162 -14.56 -27.86 17.23
CA THR A 162 -13.30 -27.35 17.80
C THR A 162 -12.54 -26.51 16.77
N THR A 163 -11.70 -25.59 17.25
CA THR A 163 -10.84 -24.77 16.38
C THR A 163 -9.91 -25.62 15.52
N ASP A 164 -9.48 -26.78 16.02
CA ASP A 164 -8.59 -27.70 15.30
C ASP A 164 -9.31 -28.39 14.12
N GLU A 165 -10.58 -28.78 14.33
CA GLU A 165 -11.41 -29.33 13.25
C GLU A 165 -11.66 -28.28 12.16
N ILE A 166 -11.94 -27.03 12.54
CA ILE A 166 -12.11 -25.94 11.57
C ILE A 166 -10.79 -25.65 10.83
N ALA A 167 -9.66 -25.60 11.55
CA ALA A 167 -8.35 -25.36 10.95
C ALA A 167 -7.99 -26.44 9.90
N ALA A 168 -8.33 -27.71 10.18
CA ALA A 168 -8.17 -28.78 9.21
C ALA A 168 -9.03 -28.55 7.95
N MET A 169 -10.31 -28.16 8.12
CA MET A 169 -11.17 -27.86 6.98
C MET A 169 -10.71 -26.62 6.18
N LEU A 170 -10.13 -25.60 6.83
CA LEU A 170 -9.52 -24.45 6.16
C LEU A 170 -8.27 -24.85 5.35
N ALA A 171 -7.42 -25.70 5.92
CA ALA A 171 -6.24 -26.21 5.23
C ALA A 171 -6.63 -27.00 3.97
N ASP A 172 -7.77 -27.67 4.02
CA ASP A 172 -8.28 -28.49 2.94
C ASP A 172 -9.02 -27.73 1.84
N GLU A 173 -9.17 -26.40 1.89
CA GLU A 173 -9.99 -25.62 0.95
C GLU A 173 -11.35 -26.30 0.71
N THR A 174 -12.17 -26.32 1.75
CA THR A 174 -13.38 -27.14 1.79
C THR A 174 -14.54 -26.41 1.14
N TRP A 175 -15.09 -27.02 0.09
CA TRP A 175 -16.34 -26.61 -0.58
C TRP A 175 -17.50 -27.44 -0.05
N MET A 176 -18.61 -26.79 0.29
CA MET A 176 -19.80 -27.42 0.86
C MET A 176 -21.06 -26.90 0.17
N SER A 177 -21.97 -27.81 -0.20
CA SER A 177 -23.35 -27.50 -0.56
C SER A 177 -24.16 -27.03 0.65
N GLY A 178 -25.34 -26.43 0.43
CA GLY A 178 -26.25 -26.06 1.52
C GLY A 178 -26.56 -27.21 2.48
N ALA A 179 -26.76 -28.44 1.95
CA ALA A 179 -27.00 -29.63 2.76
C ALA A 179 -25.79 -30.03 3.63
N GLU A 180 -24.59 -29.95 3.07
CA GLU A 180 -23.35 -30.20 3.81
C GLU A 180 -23.11 -29.10 4.86
N CYS A 181 -23.36 -27.83 4.53
CA CYS A 181 -23.30 -26.75 5.51
C CYS A 181 -24.24 -26.97 6.69
N LEU A 182 -25.46 -27.45 6.45
CA LEU A 182 -26.38 -27.82 7.52
C LEU A 182 -25.84 -28.98 8.36
N ALA A 183 -25.34 -30.03 7.72
CA ALA A 183 -24.77 -31.19 8.41
C ALA A 183 -23.51 -30.85 9.24
N HIS A 184 -22.70 -29.90 8.77
CA HIS A 184 -21.48 -29.44 9.43
C HIS A 184 -21.71 -28.24 10.37
N GLY A 185 -22.94 -27.71 10.47
CA GLY A 185 -23.31 -26.61 11.37
C GLY A 185 -22.98 -25.20 10.87
N PHE A 186 -22.61 -25.03 9.60
CA PHE A 186 -22.38 -23.72 8.98
C PHE A 186 -23.70 -23.03 8.57
N ALA A 187 -24.77 -23.80 8.37
CA ALA A 187 -26.11 -23.31 8.10
C ALA A 187 -27.12 -23.88 9.11
N ASP A 188 -28.21 -23.16 9.38
CA ASP A 188 -29.29 -23.62 10.27
C ASP A 188 -30.50 -24.15 9.49
N GLN A 189 -30.66 -23.74 8.22
CA GLN A 189 -31.77 -24.16 7.37
C GLN A 189 -31.34 -24.32 5.91
N VAL A 190 -31.86 -25.36 5.27
CA VAL A 190 -31.82 -25.52 3.82
C VAL A 190 -33.22 -25.33 3.24
N THR A 191 -33.31 -24.55 2.17
CA THR A 191 -34.56 -24.29 1.44
C THR A 191 -34.51 -24.86 0.03
N PRO A 192 -35.66 -25.11 -0.63
CA PRO A 192 -35.68 -25.56 -2.02
C PRO A 192 -34.91 -24.60 -2.93
N ALA A 193 -34.32 -25.14 -4.00
CA ALA A 193 -33.53 -24.36 -4.96
C ALA A 193 -34.28 -23.10 -5.46
N VAL A 194 -33.59 -21.96 -5.43
CA VAL A 194 -34.14 -20.67 -5.89
C VAL A 194 -33.67 -20.40 -7.33
N LYS A 195 -34.58 -19.93 -8.20
CA LYS A 195 -34.32 -19.68 -9.63
C LYS A 195 -33.39 -18.48 -9.93
N ALA A 196 -32.97 -17.72 -8.92
CA ALA A 196 -32.15 -16.54 -9.11
C ALA A 196 -30.68 -16.89 -8.84
N MET A 197 -29.87 -16.93 -9.90
CA MET A 197 -28.42 -17.04 -9.80
C MET A 197 -27.80 -15.77 -10.37
N ALA A 198 -27.28 -14.91 -9.51
CA ALA A 198 -26.42 -13.81 -9.94
C ALA A 198 -25.03 -14.38 -10.25
N CYS A 199 -24.58 -14.22 -11.49
CA CYS A 199 -23.23 -14.60 -11.92
C CYS A 199 -22.21 -13.68 -11.26
N ILE A 200 -21.21 -14.25 -10.59
CA ILE A 200 -20.09 -13.52 -10.00
C ILE A 200 -18.96 -13.46 -11.03
N GLN A 201 -18.57 -12.25 -11.43
CA GLN A 201 -17.43 -12.03 -12.31
C GLN A 201 -16.22 -11.55 -11.48
N SER A 202 -15.53 -12.46 -10.79
CA SER A 202 -14.27 -12.15 -10.10
C SER A 202 -13.15 -13.04 -10.60
N LYS A 203 -11.95 -12.47 -10.81
CA LYS A 203 -10.75 -13.24 -11.16
C LYS A 203 -10.26 -14.11 -9.99
N ARG A 204 -10.66 -13.78 -8.76
CA ARG A 204 -10.28 -14.50 -7.54
C ARG A 204 -10.80 -15.94 -7.52
N THR A 205 -11.85 -16.24 -8.28
CA THR A 205 -12.38 -17.60 -8.39
C THR A 205 -11.44 -18.54 -9.15
N GLU A 206 -10.47 -17.99 -9.90
CA GLU A 206 -9.41 -18.76 -10.58
C GLU A 206 -8.29 -19.18 -9.62
N GLU A 207 -8.22 -18.57 -8.42
CA GLU A 207 -7.19 -18.85 -7.40
C GLU A 207 -7.55 -20.07 -6.51
N PHE A 208 -8.82 -20.48 -6.50
CA PHE A 208 -9.31 -21.63 -5.73
C PHE A 208 -8.91 -22.96 -6.38
N LYS A 209 -8.05 -23.73 -5.70
CA LYS A 209 -7.39 -24.91 -6.27
C LYS A 209 -8.29 -26.15 -6.29
N LYS A 210 -9.24 -26.25 -5.36
CA LYS A 210 -10.11 -27.42 -5.16
C LYS A 210 -11.58 -27.14 -5.52
N MET A 211 -11.87 -26.06 -6.23
CA MET A 211 -13.24 -25.74 -6.67
C MET A 211 -13.81 -26.83 -7.61
N PRO A 212 -14.95 -27.47 -7.27
CA PRO A 212 -15.64 -28.44 -8.13
C PRO A 212 -16.02 -27.89 -9.52
N GLU A 213 -15.94 -28.73 -10.55
CA GLU A 213 -16.24 -28.32 -11.95
C GLU A 213 -17.69 -27.84 -12.13
N SER A 214 -18.64 -28.40 -11.39
CA SER A 214 -20.05 -27.97 -11.39
C SER A 214 -20.21 -26.51 -10.92
N ILE A 215 -19.38 -26.07 -9.97
CA ILE A 215 -19.38 -24.71 -9.43
C ILE A 215 -18.65 -23.75 -10.39
N ARG A 216 -17.55 -24.18 -11.00
CA ARG A 216 -16.81 -23.37 -11.98
C ARG A 216 -17.71 -22.88 -13.13
N ASN A 217 -18.54 -23.78 -13.67
CA ASN A 217 -19.47 -23.48 -14.76
C ASN A 217 -20.65 -22.57 -14.33
N MET A 218 -20.92 -22.50 -13.03
CA MET A 218 -22.01 -21.73 -12.43
C MET A 218 -21.57 -20.31 -12.06
N ILE A 219 -20.32 -20.14 -11.62
CA ILE A 219 -19.71 -18.87 -11.25
C ILE A 219 -19.16 -18.14 -12.50
N THR A 220 -18.50 -18.87 -13.42
CA THR A 220 -17.93 -18.31 -14.66
C THR A 220 -18.58 -18.97 -15.87
N PRO A 221 -19.41 -18.27 -16.67
CA PRO A 221 -20.00 -18.89 -17.85
C PRO A 221 -18.91 -19.17 -18.90
N PRO A 222 -18.90 -20.35 -19.55
CA PRO A 222 -18.05 -20.58 -20.71
C PRO A 222 -18.43 -19.59 -21.81
N ARG A 223 -17.43 -18.88 -22.36
CA ARG A 223 -17.63 -18.09 -23.58
C ARG A 223 -18.04 -19.04 -24.71
N ASN A 224 -19.29 -18.87 -25.16
CA ASN A 224 -19.97 -19.55 -26.26
C ASN A 224 -20.54 -20.95 -25.98
N SER A 225 -21.83 -20.99 -25.60
CA SER A 225 -22.80 -21.94 -26.17
C SER A 225 -24.22 -21.56 -25.72
N ALA A 226 -25.10 -21.24 -26.67
CA ALA A 226 -26.52 -21.03 -26.41
C ALA A 226 -27.26 -22.36 -26.12
N PRO A 227 -28.34 -22.37 -25.32
CA PRO A 227 -28.94 -23.61 -24.82
C PRO A 227 -30.06 -24.15 -25.71
N ARG A 228 -30.25 -25.48 -25.69
CA ARG A 228 -31.45 -26.16 -26.19
C ARG A 228 -32.15 -26.84 -25.01
N VAL A 229 -33.40 -26.45 -24.78
CA VAL A 229 -34.31 -26.96 -23.73
C VAL A 229 -34.85 -28.34 -24.13
N GLN A 230 -34.99 -29.25 -23.17
CA GLN A 230 -36.03 -30.29 -23.17
C GLN A 230 -36.41 -30.66 -21.73
N ASP A 231 -37.71 -30.51 -21.44
CA ASP A 231 -38.40 -30.92 -20.21
C ASP A 231 -38.70 -32.43 -20.23
N ASP A 232 -38.55 -33.09 -19.07
CA ASP A 232 -39.61 -33.81 -18.32
C ASP A 232 -39.07 -34.94 -17.41
N GLU A 233 -39.63 -34.97 -16.19
CA GLU A 233 -39.50 -35.88 -15.04
C GLU A 233 -40.41 -37.14 -15.16
N PRO A 234 -40.58 -38.06 -14.16
CA PRO A 234 -39.72 -38.50 -13.03
C PRO A 234 -39.75 -40.03 -12.71
N ALA A 235 -38.95 -40.41 -11.70
CA ALA A 235 -39.25 -41.33 -10.59
C ALA A 235 -38.77 -42.81 -10.55
N ALA A 236 -38.16 -43.12 -9.39
CA ALA A 236 -38.34 -44.28 -8.51
C ALA A 236 -37.21 -45.34 -8.38
N SER A 237 -36.52 -45.19 -7.24
CA SER A 237 -35.78 -46.08 -6.35
C SER A 237 -35.96 -47.62 -6.42
N ARG A 238 -34.85 -48.34 -6.13
CA ARG A 238 -34.72 -49.44 -5.13
C ARG A 238 -33.26 -49.93 -5.01
N THR A 239 -32.73 -49.95 -3.79
CA THR A 239 -31.56 -50.74 -3.31
C THR A 239 -32.08 -51.96 -2.51
N PRO A 240 -31.24 -52.87 -1.93
CA PRO A 240 -29.91 -53.39 -2.30
C PRO A 240 -29.80 -54.94 -2.11
N VAL A 241 -28.86 -55.66 -2.76
CA VAL A 241 -28.36 -56.97 -2.26
C VAL A 241 -26.89 -57.23 -2.63
N GLN A 242 -26.04 -57.19 -1.61
CA GLN A 242 -24.99 -58.14 -1.19
C GLN A 242 -23.91 -58.65 -2.18
N ALA A 243 -22.66 -58.51 -1.72
CA ALA A 243 -21.41 -58.95 -2.33
C ALA A 243 -21.18 -60.48 -2.29
N ALA A 244 -20.61 -61.00 -3.38
CA ALA A 244 -19.77 -62.21 -3.37
C ALA A 244 -18.67 -62.05 -4.43
N ALA A 245 -17.43 -62.37 -4.05
CA ALA A 245 -16.22 -62.28 -4.87
C ALA A 245 -16.13 -63.41 -5.93
N PRO A 246 -15.25 -63.29 -6.96
CA PRO A 246 -15.56 -63.73 -8.32
C PRO A 246 -15.17 -65.18 -8.59
N VAL A 247 -16.07 -65.90 -9.26
CA VAL A 247 -15.68 -66.97 -10.19
C VAL A 247 -15.47 -66.31 -11.54
N VAL A 248 -14.26 -66.45 -12.09
CA VAL A 248 -13.90 -65.91 -13.41
C VAL A 248 -14.66 -66.71 -14.46
N ASP A 249 -15.80 -66.16 -14.92
CA ASP A 249 -16.60 -66.69 -16.01
C ASP A 249 -15.97 -66.26 -17.34
N GLU A 250 -15.67 -67.21 -18.23
CA GLU A 250 -15.15 -66.93 -19.58
C GLU A 250 -16.06 -65.95 -20.35
N ASN A 251 -17.36 -65.93 -20.04
CA ASN A 251 -18.30 -64.97 -20.62
C ASN A 251 -18.15 -63.55 -20.05
N SER A 252 -17.74 -63.39 -18.78
CA SER A 252 -17.52 -62.07 -18.19
C SER A 252 -16.23 -61.43 -18.71
N ILE A 253 -15.17 -62.22 -18.93
CA ILE A 253 -13.94 -61.76 -19.60
C ILE A 253 -14.25 -61.34 -21.04
N ARG A 254 -14.99 -62.15 -21.80
CA ARG A 254 -15.37 -61.80 -23.19
C ARG A 254 -16.22 -60.53 -23.25
N ALA A 255 -17.16 -60.35 -22.31
CA ALA A 255 -17.96 -59.13 -22.22
C ALA A 255 -17.12 -57.89 -21.85
N GLN A 256 -16.15 -58.05 -20.94
CA GLN A 256 -15.25 -56.99 -20.52
C GLN A 256 -14.30 -56.55 -21.65
N VAL A 257 -13.73 -57.51 -22.40
CA VAL A 257 -12.90 -57.22 -23.59
C VAL A 257 -13.70 -56.52 -24.69
N LEU A 258 -14.95 -56.91 -24.92
CA LEU A 258 -15.85 -56.22 -25.86
C LEU A 258 -16.19 -54.80 -25.42
N ALA A 259 -16.44 -54.58 -24.12
CA ALA A 259 -16.71 -53.27 -23.56
C ALA A 259 -15.47 -52.35 -23.66
N GLU A 260 -14.29 -52.88 -23.37
CA GLU A 260 -13.01 -52.17 -23.46
C GLU A 260 -12.64 -51.81 -24.91
N GLN A 261 -12.83 -52.73 -25.86
CA GLN A 261 -12.66 -52.44 -27.28
C GLN A 261 -13.65 -51.39 -27.78
N LYS A 262 -14.90 -51.43 -27.32
CA LYS A 262 -15.90 -50.40 -27.66
C LYS A 262 -15.53 -49.03 -27.08
N ALA A 263 -15.04 -48.99 -25.83
CA ALA A 263 -14.56 -47.76 -25.21
C ALA A 263 -13.34 -47.18 -25.94
N ARG A 264 -12.39 -48.04 -26.36
CA ARG A 264 -11.22 -47.66 -27.16
C ARG A 264 -11.62 -47.03 -28.50
N VAL A 265 -12.49 -47.69 -29.26
CA VAL A 265 -12.96 -47.22 -30.57
C VAL A 265 -13.72 -45.89 -30.44
N ASN A 266 -14.58 -45.75 -29.42
CA ASN A 266 -15.29 -44.49 -29.17
C ASN A 266 -14.33 -43.37 -28.79
N GLY A 267 -13.39 -43.61 -27.87
CA GLY A 267 -12.40 -42.61 -27.46
C GLY A 267 -11.52 -42.13 -28.60
N ILE A 268 -11.08 -43.04 -29.49
CA ILE A 268 -10.32 -42.67 -30.69
C ILE A 268 -11.19 -41.85 -31.66
N ASN A 269 -12.47 -42.20 -31.84
CA ASN A 269 -13.36 -41.40 -32.69
C ASN A 269 -13.59 -39.99 -32.12
N ASP A 270 -13.82 -39.87 -30.82
CA ASP A 270 -14.05 -38.58 -30.14
C ASP A 270 -12.81 -37.68 -30.20
N LEU A 271 -11.61 -38.26 -30.01
CA LEU A 271 -10.34 -37.56 -30.12
C LEU A 271 -10.16 -36.91 -31.50
N PHE A 272 -10.49 -37.64 -32.57
CA PHE A 272 -10.32 -37.15 -33.95
C PHE A 272 -11.50 -36.30 -34.45
N ALA A 273 -12.70 -36.45 -33.85
CA ALA A 273 -13.89 -35.65 -34.19
C ALA A 273 -13.67 -34.15 -33.99
N MET A 274 -12.86 -33.76 -33.00
CA MET A 274 -12.50 -32.35 -32.72
C MET A 274 -11.78 -31.66 -33.88
N PHE A 275 -11.25 -32.41 -34.86
CA PHE A 275 -10.44 -31.90 -35.96
C PHE A 275 -11.15 -31.89 -37.33
N GLY A 276 -12.48 -32.10 -37.35
CA GLY A 276 -13.31 -31.86 -38.54
C GLY A 276 -12.90 -32.63 -39.80
N GLY A 277 -12.31 -33.83 -39.64
CA GLY A 277 -11.88 -34.69 -40.76
C GLY A 277 -10.46 -34.43 -41.29
N ARG A 278 -9.70 -33.46 -40.75
CA ARG A 278 -8.32 -33.14 -41.22
C ARG A 278 -7.34 -34.32 -41.11
N TYR A 279 -7.53 -35.19 -40.13
CA TYR A 279 -6.64 -36.33 -39.85
C TYR A 279 -7.33 -37.69 -40.07
N GLN A 280 -8.28 -37.76 -41.00
CA GLN A 280 -9.11 -38.96 -41.21
C GLN A 280 -8.31 -40.21 -41.60
N THR A 281 -7.20 -40.04 -42.33
CA THR A 281 -6.28 -41.14 -42.65
C THR A 281 -5.58 -41.69 -41.41
N LEU A 282 -5.16 -40.81 -40.48
CA LEU A 282 -4.51 -41.21 -39.22
C LEU A 282 -5.53 -41.84 -38.26
N GLN A 283 -6.75 -41.31 -38.22
CA GLN A 283 -7.88 -41.91 -37.49
C GLN A 283 -8.14 -43.36 -37.95
N ALA A 284 -8.21 -43.59 -39.27
CA ALA A 284 -8.42 -44.92 -39.83
C ALA A 284 -7.29 -45.89 -39.47
N GLN A 285 -6.04 -45.41 -39.44
CA GLN A 285 -4.88 -46.21 -39.01
C GLN A 285 -4.93 -46.57 -37.53
N CYS A 286 -5.30 -45.64 -36.65
CA CYS A 286 -5.47 -45.89 -35.21
C CYS A 286 -6.63 -46.85 -34.91
N LEU A 287 -7.71 -46.82 -35.70
CA LEU A 287 -8.83 -47.74 -35.56
C LEU A 287 -8.53 -49.15 -36.10
N ALA A 288 -7.74 -49.25 -37.16
CA ALA A 288 -7.36 -50.53 -37.77
C ALA A 288 -6.35 -51.32 -36.93
N ASP A 289 -5.57 -50.63 -36.10
CA ASP A 289 -4.60 -51.24 -35.18
C ASP A 289 -5.28 -51.65 -33.86
N PRO A 290 -5.41 -52.98 -33.57
CA PRO A 290 -6.07 -53.47 -32.36
C PRO A 290 -5.32 -53.14 -31.07
N GLU A 291 -4.01 -52.90 -31.16
CA GLU A 291 -3.12 -52.60 -30.03
C GLU A 291 -2.99 -51.09 -29.79
N CYS A 292 -3.49 -50.24 -30.71
CA CYS A 292 -3.40 -48.79 -30.56
C CYS A 292 -4.31 -48.30 -29.45
N SER A 293 -3.71 -47.88 -28.33
CA SER A 293 -4.43 -47.26 -27.22
C SER A 293 -4.84 -45.81 -27.53
N LEU A 294 -5.75 -45.26 -26.72
CA LEU A 294 -6.16 -43.85 -26.83
C LEU A 294 -4.97 -42.88 -26.66
N GLU A 295 -4.06 -43.19 -25.74
CA GLU A 295 -2.86 -42.37 -25.49
C GLU A 295 -1.92 -42.39 -26.69
N GLN A 296 -1.70 -43.56 -27.29
CA GLN A 296 -0.88 -43.69 -28.50
C GLN A 296 -1.51 -42.98 -29.70
N ALA A 297 -2.84 -43.00 -29.82
CA ALA A 297 -3.55 -42.25 -30.85
C ALA A 297 -3.39 -40.73 -30.66
N ARG A 298 -3.39 -40.26 -29.41
CA ARG A 298 -3.13 -38.85 -29.05
C ARG A 298 -1.71 -38.41 -29.38
N GLU A 299 -0.72 -39.24 -29.07
CA GLU A 299 0.69 -38.96 -29.37
C GLU A 299 0.94 -38.91 -30.88
N LYS A 300 0.41 -39.88 -31.64
CA LYS A 300 0.48 -39.89 -33.11
C LYS A 300 -0.17 -38.64 -33.71
N LEU A 301 -1.31 -38.21 -33.18
CA LEU A 301 -1.98 -36.98 -33.60
C LEU A 301 -1.17 -35.72 -33.29
N LEU A 302 -0.55 -35.64 -32.10
CA LEU A 302 0.32 -34.53 -31.72
C LEU A 302 1.54 -34.42 -32.62
N ASN A 303 2.15 -35.55 -32.97
CA ASN A 303 3.31 -35.59 -33.86
C ASN A 303 2.96 -35.14 -35.28
N GLU A 304 1.78 -35.51 -35.78
CA GLU A 304 1.32 -35.08 -37.11
C GLU A 304 0.93 -33.59 -37.12
N MET A 305 0.35 -33.07 -36.03
CA MET A 305 0.15 -31.62 -35.85
C MET A 305 1.47 -30.84 -35.75
N GLY A 306 2.47 -31.46 -35.13
CA GLY A 306 3.84 -30.94 -34.96
C GLY A 306 4.61 -30.78 -36.26
N ARG A 307 4.24 -31.53 -37.32
CA ARG A 307 4.93 -31.51 -38.62
C ARG A 307 4.74 -30.21 -39.41
N GLU A 308 3.59 -29.57 -39.26
CA GLU A 308 3.27 -28.31 -39.95
C GLU A 308 3.56 -27.07 -39.09
N SER A 309 3.93 -27.25 -37.81
CA SER A 309 4.24 -26.16 -36.91
C SER A 309 5.74 -25.85 -36.91
N THR A 310 6.09 -24.66 -37.41
CA THR A 310 7.42 -24.07 -37.15
C THR A 310 7.36 -23.29 -35.84
N PRO A 311 8.36 -23.38 -34.94
CA PRO A 311 8.43 -22.51 -33.78
C PRO A 311 8.39 -21.05 -34.25
N SER A 312 7.42 -20.28 -33.77
CA SER A 312 7.08 -18.94 -34.29
C SER A 312 8.15 -17.87 -34.09
N ASN A 313 9.35 -18.20 -33.61
CA ASN A 313 10.38 -17.20 -33.44
C ASN A 313 11.81 -17.77 -33.48
N LYS A 314 12.52 -17.56 -34.60
CA LYS A 314 13.97 -17.79 -34.69
C LYS A 314 14.78 -16.49 -34.83
N ASN A 315 14.12 -15.34 -34.98
CA ASN A 315 14.77 -14.08 -35.35
C ASN A 315 14.71 -12.99 -34.27
N THR A 316 13.95 -13.19 -33.20
CA THR A 316 14.03 -12.35 -32.00
C THR A 316 14.75 -13.16 -30.92
N PRO A 317 15.87 -12.68 -30.36
CA PRO A 317 16.36 -13.22 -29.10
C PRO A 317 15.21 -13.20 -28.10
N ALA A 318 14.90 -14.32 -27.47
CA ALA A 318 14.03 -14.30 -26.31
C ALA A 318 14.76 -13.49 -25.24
N HIS A 319 14.32 -12.26 -25.01
CA HIS A 319 14.85 -11.42 -23.95
C HIS A 319 14.36 -11.98 -22.62
N ILE A 320 15.20 -12.78 -21.96
CA ILE A 320 14.97 -13.26 -20.60
C ILE A 320 15.41 -12.13 -19.67
N TYR A 321 14.50 -11.22 -19.34
CA TYR A 321 14.65 -10.36 -18.19
C TYR A 321 14.22 -11.15 -16.95
N ALA A 322 15.12 -11.31 -15.99
CA ALA A 322 14.77 -11.85 -14.68
C ALA A 322 13.97 -10.78 -13.92
N GLY A 323 12.66 -10.75 -14.14
CA GLY A 323 11.73 -9.78 -13.55
C GLY A 323 10.33 -10.35 -13.41
N ASN A 324 9.47 -9.66 -12.65
CA ASN A 324 8.20 -10.10 -12.05
C ASN A 324 7.04 -10.38 -13.06
N GLY A 325 7.33 -10.68 -14.33
CA GLY A 325 6.33 -10.98 -15.37
C GLY A 325 5.64 -9.77 -16.01
N ASN A 326 5.96 -8.52 -15.63
CA ASN A 326 5.39 -7.29 -16.18
C ASN A 326 6.32 -6.56 -17.16
N PHE A 327 6.74 -7.25 -18.23
CA PHE A 327 7.76 -6.75 -19.18
C PHE A 327 7.40 -5.41 -19.84
N VAL A 328 6.11 -5.18 -20.11
CA VAL A 328 5.62 -3.95 -20.73
C VAL A 328 5.72 -2.78 -19.76
N GLY A 329 5.23 -2.97 -18.52
CA GLY A 329 5.30 -1.93 -17.48
C GLY A 329 6.74 -1.56 -17.17
N ASP A 330 7.61 -2.55 -16.98
CA ASP A 330 9.03 -2.34 -16.69
C ASP A 330 9.77 -1.65 -17.84
N GLY A 331 9.49 -2.05 -19.09
CA GLY A 331 10.07 -1.42 -20.26
C GLY A 331 9.61 0.03 -20.46
N ILE A 332 8.34 0.33 -20.23
CA ILE A 332 7.82 1.70 -20.28
C ILE A 332 8.42 2.53 -19.15
N ARG A 333 8.50 2.00 -17.93
CA ARG A 333 9.13 2.66 -16.77
C ARG A 333 10.58 3.01 -17.06
N GLN A 334 11.37 2.04 -17.53
CA GLN A 334 12.79 2.23 -17.87
C GLN A 334 12.96 3.30 -18.96
N ALA A 335 12.17 3.21 -20.05
CA ALA A 335 12.26 4.16 -21.15
C ALA A 335 11.87 5.58 -20.69
N LEU A 336 10.86 5.70 -19.82
CA LEU A 336 10.44 6.99 -19.27
C LEU A 336 11.47 7.55 -18.27
N MET A 337 12.04 6.73 -17.39
CA MET A 337 13.12 7.14 -16.47
C MET A 337 14.35 7.61 -17.23
N ALA A 338 14.70 6.94 -18.33
CA ALA A 338 15.80 7.37 -19.19
C ALA A 338 15.49 8.69 -19.92
N ARG A 339 14.26 8.88 -20.40
CA ARG A 339 13.81 10.17 -20.98
C ARG A 339 13.81 11.30 -19.96
N ALA A 340 13.47 11.01 -18.70
CA ALA A 340 13.51 11.96 -17.59
C ALA A 340 14.93 12.27 -17.10
N GLY A 341 15.95 11.54 -17.59
CA GLY A 341 17.35 11.76 -17.25
C GLY A 341 17.80 11.08 -15.95
N PHE A 342 16.96 10.24 -15.34
CA PHE A 342 17.28 9.54 -14.09
C PHE A 342 18.04 8.23 -14.31
N GLU A 343 17.88 7.61 -15.48
CA GLU A 343 18.54 6.35 -15.85
C GLU A 343 19.21 6.44 -17.22
N LYS A 344 20.11 5.50 -17.52
CA LYS A 344 20.70 5.38 -18.86
C LYS A 344 19.72 4.65 -19.78
N THR A 345 19.63 5.07 -21.03
CA THR A 345 18.82 4.36 -22.04
C THR A 345 19.35 2.95 -22.28
N GLU A 346 18.52 1.93 -22.07
CA GLU A 346 18.82 0.54 -22.41
C GLU A 346 18.60 0.33 -23.90
N ARG A 347 19.66 0.08 -24.68
CA ARG A 347 19.59 0.12 -26.15
C ARG A 347 18.60 -0.88 -26.77
N ASP A 348 18.31 -1.96 -26.08
CA ASP A 348 17.42 -3.04 -26.48
C ASP A 348 15.96 -2.85 -26.05
N ASN A 349 15.66 -1.81 -25.27
CA ASN A 349 14.29 -1.48 -24.88
C ASN A 349 13.49 -0.93 -26.09
N VAL A 350 12.47 -1.68 -26.49
CA VAL A 350 11.60 -1.38 -27.65
C VAL A 350 10.73 -0.14 -27.46
N TYR A 351 10.54 0.30 -26.22
CA TYR A 351 9.73 1.48 -25.89
C TYR A 351 10.54 2.79 -25.99
N ASN A 352 11.86 2.70 -26.21
CA ASN A 352 12.72 3.86 -26.43
C ASN A 352 12.27 4.65 -27.65
N GLY A 353 11.86 5.90 -27.45
CA GLY A 353 11.43 6.81 -28.51
C GLY A 353 9.92 6.97 -28.64
N MET A 354 9.13 6.28 -27.82
CA MET A 354 7.70 6.52 -27.72
C MET A 354 7.37 7.74 -26.85
N THR A 355 6.30 8.44 -27.22
CA THR A 355 5.69 9.56 -26.49
C THR A 355 4.86 9.05 -25.29
N LEU A 356 4.54 9.93 -24.33
CA LEU A 356 3.65 9.61 -23.20
C LEU A 356 2.28 9.09 -23.66
N ARG A 357 1.78 9.61 -24.78
CA ARG A 357 0.55 9.14 -25.44
C ARG A 357 0.68 7.71 -25.98
N GLU A 358 1.85 7.33 -26.50
CA GLU A 358 2.12 5.98 -26.99
C GLU A 358 2.34 5.00 -25.83
N TYR A 359 2.96 5.44 -24.73
CA TYR A 359 3.00 4.65 -23.50
C TYR A 359 1.60 4.39 -22.93
N ALA A 360 0.72 5.40 -22.90
CA ALA A 360 -0.68 5.23 -22.52
C ALA A 360 -1.46 4.29 -23.46
N ARG A 361 -1.09 4.26 -24.74
CA ARG A 361 -1.66 3.30 -25.70
C ARG A 361 -1.20 1.89 -25.39
N MET A 362 0.11 1.72 -25.20
CA MET A 362 0.74 0.43 -24.97
C MET A 362 0.29 -0.20 -23.65
N SER A 363 0.14 0.61 -22.59
CA SER A 363 -0.35 0.16 -21.30
C SER A 363 -1.77 -0.43 -21.35
N LEU A 364 -2.57 -0.03 -22.35
CA LEU A 364 -3.92 -0.54 -22.62
C LEU A 364 -3.90 -1.74 -23.58
N THR A 365 -3.21 -1.63 -24.72
CA THR A 365 -3.24 -2.66 -25.77
C THR A 365 -2.61 -3.97 -25.32
N GLU A 366 -1.52 -3.91 -24.56
CA GLU A 366 -0.84 -5.10 -24.03
C GLU A 366 -1.70 -5.86 -23.01
N ARG A 367 -2.76 -5.24 -22.50
CA ARG A 367 -3.74 -5.85 -21.59
C ARG A 367 -5.01 -6.31 -22.30
N GLY A 368 -4.98 -6.35 -23.63
CA GLY A 368 -6.11 -6.77 -24.46
C GLY A 368 -7.22 -5.72 -24.58
N ILE A 369 -6.97 -4.46 -24.19
CA ILE A 369 -7.94 -3.38 -24.33
C ILE A 369 -7.78 -2.75 -25.72
N GLY A 370 -8.81 -2.89 -26.55
CA GLY A 370 -8.86 -2.28 -27.88
C GLY A 370 -9.01 -0.77 -27.80
N VAL A 371 -8.02 -0.02 -28.30
CA VAL A 371 -7.99 1.46 -28.31
C VAL A 371 -8.21 2.07 -29.69
N SER A 372 -8.52 1.25 -30.70
CA SER A 372 -8.72 1.68 -32.09
C SER A 372 -9.94 2.59 -32.27
N SER A 373 -10.96 2.41 -31.44
CA SER A 373 -12.17 3.25 -31.41
C SER A 373 -12.03 4.50 -30.54
N TYR A 374 -10.94 4.63 -29.77
CA TYR A 374 -10.76 5.73 -28.82
C TYR A 374 -10.09 6.93 -29.49
N ASN A 375 -10.63 8.13 -29.24
CA ASN A 375 -9.89 9.36 -29.52
C ASN A 375 -8.74 9.53 -28.50
N PRO A 376 -7.72 10.38 -28.76
CA PRO A 376 -6.58 10.54 -27.86
C PRO A 376 -6.97 10.88 -26.40
N MET A 377 -8.04 11.65 -26.21
CA MET A 377 -8.53 12.02 -24.88
C MET A 377 -9.14 10.84 -24.12
N GLN A 378 -9.97 10.06 -24.81
CA GLN A 378 -10.59 8.85 -24.27
C GLN A 378 -9.54 7.78 -23.97
N MET A 379 -8.52 7.66 -24.82
CA MET A 379 -7.43 6.70 -24.60
C MET A 379 -6.61 7.04 -23.36
N VAL A 380 -6.18 8.30 -23.21
CA VAL A 380 -5.44 8.71 -22.01
C VAL A 380 -6.33 8.64 -20.78
N GLY A 381 -7.61 9.01 -20.88
CA GLY A 381 -8.58 8.82 -19.79
C GLY A 381 -8.68 7.36 -19.35
N ALA A 382 -8.86 6.45 -20.31
CA ALA A 382 -8.92 5.02 -20.07
C ALA A 382 -7.61 4.47 -19.48
N ALA A 383 -6.45 4.98 -19.91
CA ALA A 383 -5.15 4.57 -19.37
C ALA A 383 -4.96 4.96 -17.90
N PHE A 384 -5.69 5.95 -17.40
CA PHE A 384 -5.71 6.28 -15.98
C PHE A 384 -6.79 5.50 -15.21
N THR A 385 -7.99 5.36 -15.75
CA THR A 385 -9.15 4.83 -15.01
C THR A 385 -9.31 3.31 -15.07
N HIS A 386 -8.57 2.62 -15.94
CA HIS A 386 -8.60 1.16 -15.93
C HIS A 386 -7.76 0.65 -14.78
N SER A 387 -8.40 -0.05 -13.82
CA SER A 387 -7.75 -0.67 -12.65
C SER A 387 -6.62 -1.64 -13.00
N THR A 388 -6.56 -2.10 -14.25
CA THR A 388 -5.48 -2.92 -14.76
C THR A 388 -4.31 -2.11 -15.31
N SER A 389 -4.38 -0.78 -15.44
CA SER A 389 -3.37 0.05 -16.09
C SER A 389 -2.30 0.56 -15.12
N ASP A 390 -1.08 0.02 -15.20
CA ASP A 390 0.08 0.53 -14.45
C ASP A 390 0.57 1.92 -14.91
N PHE A 391 -0.06 2.53 -15.92
CA PHE A 391 0.42 3.80 -16.47
C PHE A 391 0.47 4.91 -15.42
N GLY A 392 -0.54 5.00 -14.54
CA GLY A 392 -0.54 5.95 -13.43
C GLY A 392 0.63 5.74 -12.46
N ASN A 393 0.91 4.48 -12.10
CA ASN A 393 2.01 4.10 -11.20
C ASN A 393 3.38 4.39 -11.83
N ILE A 394 3.56 4.13 -13.13
CA ILE A 394 4.81 4.42 -13.83
C ILE A 394 5.10 5.93 -13.83
N LEU A 395 4.08 6.77 -14.04
CA LEU A 395 4.23 8.23 -13.94
C LEU A 395 4.55 8.66 -12.50
N LEU A 396 3.97 7.96 -11.51
CA LEU A 396 4.21 8.21 -10.10
C LEU A 396 5.66 7.91 -9.70
N ASP A 397 6.25 6.82 -10.18
CA ASP A 397 7.64 6.46 -9.91
C ASP A 397 8.60 7.56 -10.38
N VAL A 398 8.37 8.10 -11.59
CA VAL A 398 9.18 9.19 -12.16
C VAL A 398 9.03 10.47 -11.32
N ALA A 399 7.80 10.81 -10.93
CA ALA A 399 7.55 11.95 -10.07
C ALA A 399 8.20 11.79 -8.67
N ASN A 400 8.15 10.59 -8.10
CA ASN A 400 8.82 10.27 -6.84
C ASN A 400 10.33 10.47 -6.96
N LYS A 401 10.94 9.91 -8.01
CA LYS A 401 12.38 10.07 -8.25
C LYS A 401 12.77 11.53 -8.42
N ALA A 402 11.96 12.32 -9.11
CA ALA A 402 12.16 13.75 -9.27
C ALA A 402 12.05 14.52 -7.95
N ILE A 403 11.07 14.18 -7.09
CA ILE A 403 10.93 14.76 -5.74
C ILE A 403 12.17 14.47 -4.90
N LEU A 404 12.62 13.22 -4.87
CA LEU A 404 13.80 12.82 -4.11
C LEU A 404 15.07 13.53 -4.61
N GLN A 405 15.23 13.64 -5.94
CA GLN A 405 16.33 14.41 -6.51
C GLN A 405 16.27 15.88 -6.07
N GLY A 406 15.07 16.48 -6.09
CA GLY A 406 14.87 17.84 -5.60
C GLY A 406 15.22 18.00 -4.13
N TRP A 407 14.80 17.04 -3.30
CA TRP A 407 15.14 17.00 -1.88
C TRP A 407 16.65 16.90 -1.63
N GLU A 408 17.34 16.03 -2.36
CA GLU A 408 18.80 15.83 -2.23
C GLU A 408 19.59 17.06 -2.74
N ASP A 409 19.16 17.66 -3.86
CA ASP A 409 19.82 18.83 -4.46
C ASP A 409 19.64 20.12 -3.65
N ALA A 410 18.64 20.18 -2.76
CA ALA A 410 18.34 21.38 -2.00
C ALA A 410 19.51 21.72 -1.05
N PRO A 411 20.16 22.89 -1.21
CA PRO A 411 21.38 23.25 -0.49
C PRO A 411 21.09 23.76 0.93
N GLU A 412 20.35 22.98 1.71
CA GLU A 412 19.95 23.34 3.07
C GLU A 412 20.97 22.82 4.09
N THR A 413 21.29 23.63 5.10
CA THR A 413 22.40 23.35 6.03
C THR A 413 21.97 22.97 7.45
N TYR A 414 20.67 23.09 7.77
CA TYR A 414 20.14 22.83 9.13
C TYR A 414 20.46 21.43 9.65
N GLU A 415 20.56 20.46 8.75
CA GLU A 415 20.88 19.08 9.08
C GLU A 415 22.29 18.92 9.64
N GLN A 416 23.21 19.87 9.45
CA GLN A 416 24.60 19.75 9.91
C GLN A 416 24.73 19.90 11.44
N TRP A 417 23.85 20.70 12.05
CA TRP A 417 23.99 21.11 13.45
C TRP A 417 22.76 20.79 14.32
N THR A 418 21.60 20.48 13.71
CA THR A 418 20.42 19.99 14.45
C THR A 418 20.49 18.48 14.71
N ARG A 419 19.72 18.02 15.69
CA ARG A 419 19.54 16.58 15.98
C ARG A 419 18.35 16.05 15.18
N LYS A 420 18.54 14.89 14.54
CA LYS A 420 17.46 14.11 13.94
C LYS A 420 16.75 13.28 15.02
N GLY A 421 15.42 13.37 15.05
CA GLY A 421 14.53 12.62 15.93
C GLY A 421 13.49 11.83 15.15
N GLN A 422 12.76 10.97 15.85
CA GLN A 422 11.64 10.22 15.30
C GLN A 422 10.45 10.22 16.26
N LEU A 423 9.24 10.22 15.70
CA LEU A 423 7.98 10.18 16.43
C LEU A 423 7.04 9.17 15.78
N SER A 424 6.33 8.38 16.59
CA SER A 424 5.40 7.37 16.08
C SER A 424 4.00 7.92 15.78
N ASP A 425 3.65 9.09 16.33
CA ASP A 425 2.35 9.73 16.16
C ASP A 425 2.43 11.27 16.22
N PHE A 426 1.30 11.92 15.96
CA PHE A 426 1.15 13.39 15.96
C PHE A 426 0.83 13.97 17.35
N LYS A 427 0.81 13.15 18.41
CA LYS A 427 0.56 13.68 19.76
C LYS A 427 1.78 14.47 20.23
N ILE A 428 1.56 15.36 21.18
CA ILE A 428 2.65 16.04 21.86
C ILE A 428 3.47 14.96 22.57
N ALA A 429 4.70 14.75 22.12
CA ALA A 429 5.62 13.80 22.69
C ALA A 429 6.54 14.50 23.70
N HIS A 430 6.76 13.83 24.83
CA HIS A 430 7.67 14.28 25.87
C HIS A 430 9.01 13.58 25.69
N ARG A 431 10.03 14.31 25.24
CA ARG A 431 11.43 13.90 25.29
C ARG A 431 11.89 14.00 26.73
N VAL A 432 12.05 12.84 27.37
CA VAL A 432 12.74 12.77 28.65
C VAL A 432 14.22 12.94 28.37
N GLY A 433 14.72 14.16 28.54
CA GLY A 433 16.14 14.36 28.75
C GLY A 433 16.45 13.70 30.08
N MET A 434 17.05 12.51 30.05
CA MET A 434 17.70 11.96 31.24
C MET A 434 18.78 12.97 31.60
N GLY A 435 18.51 13.82 32.60
CA GLY A 435 19.49 14.79 33.09
C GLY A 435 20.80 14.08 33.35
N GLY A 436 21.89 14.58 32.78
CA GLY A 436 23.20 13.96 32.93
C GLY A 436 23.57 13.80 34.40
N PHE A 437 24.27 12.71 34.72
CA PHE A 437 24.73 12.47 36.08
C PHE A 437 25.77 13.55 36.48
N SER A 438 25.49 14.25 37.58
CA SER A 438 26.34 15.34 38.09
C SER A 438 27.75 14.87 38.43
N ALA A 439 27.91 13.65 38.96
CA ALA A 439 29.16 12.91 39.07
C ALA A 439 28.87 11.46 39.54
N LEU A 440 29.76 10.51 39.23
CA LEU A 440 29.77 9.24 39.93
C LEU A 440 30.34 9.46 41.33
N ARG A 441 29.64 9.00 42.37
CA ARG A 441 30.14 9.09 43.75
C ARG A 441 31.36 8.17 43.87
N GLN A 442 32.45 8.68 44.47
CA GLN A 442 33.59 7.84 44.83
C GLN A 442 33.13 6.80 45.86
N VAL A 443 33.11 5.53 45.48
CA VAL A 443 32.81 4.40 46.37
C VAL A 443 34.11 4.01 47.06
N ARG A 444 34.15 4.07 48.39
CA ARG A 444 35.28 3.53 49.17
C ARG A 444 35.25 2.01 49.09
N GLU A 445 36.40 1.36 49.12
CA GLU A 445 36.52 -0.10 49.10
C GLU A 445 35.64 -0.72 50.21
N GLY A 446 34.62 -1.49 49.83
CA GLY A 446 33.64 -2.10 50.74
C GLY A 446 32.30 -1.37 50.95
N ALA A 447 32.04 -0.23 50.28
CA ALA A 447 30.74 0.48 50.38
C ALA A 447 29.73 0.08 49.28
N GLU A 448 28.44 0.04 49.62
CA GLU A 448 27.35 -0.21 48.66
C GLU A 448 27.11 0.98 47.71
N TYR A 449 26.80 0.67 46.45
CA TYR A 449 26.40 1.65 45.44
C TYR A 449 25.01 2.23 45.79
N LYS A 450 24.91 3.56 45.88
CA LYS A 450 23.63 4.24 46.09
C LYS A 450 22.92 4.48 44.76
N TYR A 451 21.62 4.19 44.72
CA TYR A 451 20.75 4.58 43.61
C TYR A 451 20.76 6.11 43.42
N VAL A 452 20.84 6.55 42.17
CA VAL A 452 20.73 7.96 41.78
C VAL A 452 19.35 8.17 41.17
N THR A 453 18.65 9.20 41.64
CA THR A 453 17.39 9.67 41.05
C THR A 453 17.73 10.82 40.10
N THR A 454 17.43 10.65 38.82
CA THR A 454 17.56 11.71 37.80
C THR A 454 16.28 12.56 37.81
N GLY A 455 16.41 13.88 37.73
CA GLY A 455 15.27 14.77 37.53
C GLY A 455 14.87 14.77 36.06
N ASP A 456 13.67 14.29 35.74
CA ASP A 456 13.16 14.24 34.37
C ASP A 456 12.87 15.65 33.87
N LYS A 457 13.63 16.12 32.88
CA LYS A 457 13.26 17.30 32.09
C LYS A 457 12.51 16.83 30.85
N GLN A 458 11.27 17.26 30.71
CA GLN A 458 10.42 16.91 29.58
C GLN A 458 10.43 18.03 28.52
N ALA A 459 11.15 17.83 27.43
CA ALA A 459 11.01 18.69 26.25
C ALA A 459 9.81 18.20 25.42
N THR A 460 8.91 19.10 24.99
CA THR A 460 7.72 18.74 24.20
C THR A 460 7.96 19.01 22.72
N ILE A 461 7.62 18.05 21.87
CA ILE A 461 7.69 18.18 20.41
C ILE A 461 6.43 17.57 19.78
N ALA A 462 5.91 18.17 18.71
CA ALA A 462 4.76 17.66 17.96
C ALA A 462 5.04 17.72 16.46
N LEU A 463 4.54 16.74 15.72
CA LEU A 463 4.61 16.72 14.27
C LEU A 463 3.51 17.59 13.65
N ALA A 464 3.80 18.16 12.49
CA ALA A 464 2.81 18.71 11.58
C ALA A 464 3.02 18.15 10.17
N THR A 465 1.94 18.05 9.41
CA THR A 465 1.98 17.64 8.01
C THR A 465 2.08 18.86 7.11
N TYR A 466 3.08 18.86 6.23
CA TYR A 466 3.27 19.87 5.20
C TYR A 466 3.10 19.20 3.85
N GLY A 467 2.26 19.75 2.98
CA GLY A 467 2.04 19.14 1.68
C GLY A 467 1.22 19.99 0.73
N GLU A 468 1.37 19.70 -0.55
CA GLU A 468 0.71 20.37 -1.66
C GLU A 468 0.22 19.36 -2.69
N LEU A 469 -0.80 19.75 -3.45
CA LEU A 469 -1.34 18.96 -4.55
C LEU A 469 -0.76 19.46 -5.87
N PHE A 470 -0.33 18.54 -6.73
CA PHE A 470 -0.11 18.83 -8.13
C PHE A 470 -0.91 17.85 -8.99
N SER A 471 -1.24 18.23 -10.21
CA SER A 471 -2.00 17.38 -11.12
C SER A 471 -1.27 17.20 -12.43
N ILE A 472 -1.28 15.97 -12.93
CA ILE A 472 -0.84 15.63 -14.27
C ILE A 472 -2.09 15.57 -15.14
N THR A 473 -2.26 16.59 -15.98
CA THR A 473 -3.46 16.72 -16.82
C THR A 473 -3.35 15.84 -18.07
N ARG A 474 -4.50 15.43 -18.63
CA ARG A 474 -4.52 14.72 -19.92
C ARG A 474 -3.88 15.54 -21.04
N GLN A 475 -3.99 16.87 -21.00
CA GLN A 475 -3.31 17.74 -21.94
C GLN A 475 -1.79 17.60 -21.86
N ALA A 476 -1.20 17.52 -20.66
CA ALA A 476 0.24 17.33 -20.48
C ALA A 476 0.72 16.00 -21.12
N ILE A 477 -0.04 14.92 -20.93
CA ILE A 477 0.26 13.61 -21.54
C ILE A 477 0.16 13.66 -23.08
N ILE A 478 -0.87 14.33 -23.61
CA ILE A 478 -1.08 14.44 -25.06
C ILE A 478 0.00 15.30 -25.70
N ASN A 479 0.45 16.35 -25.01
CA ASN A 479 1.51 17.24 -25.44
C ASN A 479 2.92 16.70 -25.16
N ASP A 480 3.04 15.49 -24.60
CA ASP A 480 4.32 14.86 -24.22
C ASP A 480 5.17 15.75 -23.29
N ASP A 481 4.52 16.52 -22.40
CA ASP A 481 5.16 17.46 -21.50
C ASP A 481 5.77 16.74 -20.29
N LEU A 482 7.03 16.36 -20.44
CA LEU A 482 7.80 15.68 -19.41
C LEU A 482 8.15 16.60 -18.22
N ASN A 483 8.16 17.93 -18.41
CA ASN A 483 8.53 18.87 -17.35
C ASN A 483 7.49 18.89 -16.22
N MET A 484 6.23 18.62 -16.52
CA MET A 484 5.19 18.42 -15.50
C MET A 484 5.43 17.17 -14.63
N LEU A 485 6.19 16.19 -15.14
CA LEU A 485 6.55 14.96 -14.44
C LEU A 485 7.90 15.06 -13.71
N THR A 486 8.77 15.99 -14.10
CA THR A 486 10.12 16.14 -13.54
C THR A 486 10.31 17.45 -12.78
N ASP A 487 10.13 18.61 -13.43
CA ASP A 487 10.46 19.91 -12.86
C ASP A 487 9.55 20.30 -11.69
N VAL A 488 8.23 20.10 -11.82
CA VAL A 488 7.27 20.44 -10.76
C VAL A 488 7.51 19.57 -9.53
N PRO A 489 7.57 18.23 -9.64
CA PRO A 489 7.85 17.39 -8.48
C PRO A 489 9.23 17.67 -7.87
N MET A 490 10.26 17.93 -8.68
CA MET A 490 11.59 18.33 -8.18
C MET A 490 11.55 19.63 -7.38
N LYS A 491 10.82 20.65 -7.85
CA LYS A 491 10.65 21.91 -7.11
C LYS A 491 9.89 21.70 -5.80
N LEU A 492 8.90 20.81 -5.77
CA LEU A 492 8.18 20.45 -4.55
C LEU A 492 9.08 19.72 -3.54
N GLY A 493 9.96 18.83 -4.01
CA GLY A 493 10.98 18.20 -3.18
C GLY A 493 11.95 19.21 -2.55
N ARG A 494 12.41 20.19 -3.33
CA ARG A 494 13.22 21.31 -2.81
C ARG A 494 12.46 22.12 -1.77
N ALA A 495 11.22 22.50 -2.08
CA ALA A 495 10.37 23.29 -1.19
C ALA A 495 10.07 22.56 0.14
N ALA A 496 9.91 21.23 0.10
CA ALA A 496 9.73 20.44 1.32
C ALA A 496 10.94 20.57 2.26
N LYS A 497 12.17 20.46 1.73
CA LYS A 497 13.38 20.63 2.55
C LYS A 497 13.55 22.05 3.05
N SER A 498 13.29 23.04 2.19
CA SER A 498 13.33 24.46 2.56
C SER A 498 12.30 24.82 3.63
N THR A 499 11.12 24.22 3.62
CA THR A 499 10.09 24.43 4.65
C THR A 499 10.61 24.00 6.03
N ILE A 500 11.30 22.86 6.12
CA ILE A 500 11.91 22.42 7.39
C ILE A 500 13.04 23.35 7.81
N ALA A 501 13.86 23.81 6.87
CA ALA A 501 14.90 24.80 7.15
C ALA A 501 14.29 26.10 7.69
N ASP A 502 13.20 26.59 7.10
CA ASP A 502 12.46 27.77 7.56
C ASP A 502 11.99 27.59 9.01
N LEU A 503 11.44 26.42 9.35
CA LEU A 503 11.01 26.10 10.72
C LEU A 503 12.19 26.11 11.69
N VAL A 504 13.34 25.54 11.32
CA VAL A 504 14.55 25.51 12.17
C VAL A 504 15.08 26.92 12.42
N TYR A 505 15.26 27.72 11.36
CA TYR A 505 15.79 29.07 11.49
C TYR A 505 14.77 30.00 12.19
N ALA A 506 13.47 29.75 12.05
CA ALA A 506 12.42 30.44 12.80
C ALA A 506 12.58 30.23 14.32
N ILE A 507 13.08 29.08 14.80
CA ILE A 507 13.40 28.91 16.23
C ILE A 507 14.49 29.89 16.69
N LEU A 508 15.51 30.13 15.86
CA LEU A 508 16.61 31.04 16.22
C LEU A 508 16.18 32.51 16.22
N THR A 509 15.29 32.90 15.30
CA THR A 509 14.87 34.29 15.10
C THR A 509 13.68 34.67 15.98
N SER A 510 12.69 33.78 16.15
CA SER A 510 11.50 34.03 17.00
C SER A 510 11.78 33.90 18.50
N ASN A 511 12.88 33.22 18.87
CA ASN A 511 13.28 32.99 20.26
C ASN A 511 12.15 32.41 21.15
N PRO A 512 11.60 31.23 20.80
CA PRO A 512 10.48 30.65 21.53
C PRO A 512 10.91 30.18 22.93
N LYS A 513 9.94 29.98 23.81
CA LYS A 513 10.18 29.39 25.13
C LYS A 513 10.45 27.89 25.02
N ILE A 514 11.44 27.41 25.76
CA ILE A 514 11.72 25.97 25.88
C ILE A 514 10.72 25.38 26.89
N SER A 515 10.15 24.23 26.58
CA SER A 515 9.11 23.62 27.42
C SER A 515 9.65 23.03 28.75
N THR A 516 10.96 22.83 28.87
CA THR A 516 11.58 22.22 30.07
C THR A 516 11.60 23.16 31.27
N ASP A 517 11.73 24.48 31.04
CA ASP A 517 11.78 25.51 32.08
C ASP A 517 10.91 26.75 31.80
N ASN A 518 10.23 26.79 30.64
CA ASN A 518 9.35 27.88 30.20
C ASN A 518 10.09 29.23 30.07
N VAL A 519 11.40 29.20 29.83
CA VAL A 519 12.24 30.38 29.56
C VAL A 519 12.53 30.46 28.06
N SER A 520 12.64 31.68 27.52
CA SER A 520 13.01 31.90 26.12
C SER A 520 14.35 31.23 25.80
N LEU A 521 14.46 30.61 24.63
CA LEU A 521 15.65 29.87 24.19
C LEU A 521 16.95 30.64 24.44
N PHE A 522 16.97 31.90 24.06
CA PHE A 522 18.01 32.87 24.33
C PHE A 522 17.57 33.79 25.46
N ASP A 523 18.20 33.63 26.63
CA ASP A 523 17.96 34.44 27.82
C ASP A 523 19.27 34.73 28.56
N LYS A 524 19.50 35.99 28.88
CA LYS A 524 20.74 36.45 29.52
C LYS A 524 20.83 36.05 31.00
N ALA A 525 19.71 35.98 31.71
CA ALA A 525 19.68 35.83 33.16
C ALA A 525 19.60 34.37 33.60
N LYS A 526 18.79 33.57 32.91
CA LYS A 526 18.49 32.18 33.23
C LYS A 526 19.36 31.21 32.45
N HIS A 527 19.46 31.38 31.13
CA HIS A 527 20.26 30.50 30.26
C HIS A 527 21.71 30.98 30.10
N ALA A 528 21.99 32.25 30.40
CA ALA A 528 23.32 32.85 30.27
C ALA A 528 23.95 32.59 28.88
N ASN A 529 23.13 32.59 27.83
CA ASN A 529 23.51 32.22 26.47
C ASN A 529 23.33 33.37 25.47
N VAL A 530 23.38 34.60 25.96
CA VAL A 530 23.25 35.84 25.16
C VAL A 530 24.45 36.74 25.42
N LEU A 531 25.09 37.20 24.34
CA LEU A 531 26.14 38.20 24.36
C LEU A 531 25.70 39.44 23.55
N GLU A 532 25.54 40.56 24.24
CA GLU A 532 25.19 41.85 23.63
C GLU A 532 26.45 42.68 23.37
N SER A 533 26.37 43.64 22.44
CA SER A 533 27.51 44.46 22.00
C SER A 533 28.68 43.61 21.49
N ALA A 534 28.35 42.57 20.73
CA ALA A 534 29.25 41.56 20.21
C ALA A 534 29.41 41.70 18.69
N ALA A 535 30.50 42.33 18.26
CA ALA A 535 30.86 42.36 16.84
C ALA A 535 31.44 41.00 16.39
N MET A 536 31.49 40.75 15.08
CA MET A 536 32.20 39.59 14.53
C MET A 536 33.72 39.81 14.60
N ASP A 537 34.27 39.61 15.80
CA ASP A 537 35.69 39.74 16.12
C ASP A 537 36.17 38.64 17.08
N VAL A 538 37.51 38.56 17.25
CA VAL A 538 38.15 37.53 18.08
C VAL A 538 37.68 37.59 19.54
N ALA A 539 37.49 38.80 20.08
CA ALA A 539 37.16 38.98 21.50
C ALA A 539 35.73 38.51 21.81
N SER A 540 34.79 38.83 20.92
CA SER A 540 33.38 38.45 21.04
C SER A 540 33.19 36.95 20.82
N LEU A 541 33.87 36.36 19.83
CA LEU A 541 33.84 34.91 19.60
C LEU A 541 34.46 34.12 20.75
N ASP A 542 35.55 34.61 21.36
CA ASP A 542 36.12 33.95 22.54
C ASP A 542 35.19 34.01 23.75
N LYS A 543 34.56 35.16 24.01
CA LYS A 543 33.53 35.28 25.06
C LYS A 543 32.32 34.38 24.79
N ALA A 544 31.82 34.32 23.56
CA ALA A 544 30.72 33.45 23.18
C ALA A 544 31.08 31.96 23.37
N ARG A 545 32.31 31.57 23.01
CA ARG A 545 32.85 30.23 23.27
C ARG A 545 32.94 29.93 24.77
N GLN A 546 33.33 30.90 25.59
CA GLN A 546 33.35 30.75 27.04
C GLN A 546 31.94 30.54 27.60
N LEU A 547 30.93 31.29 27.14
CA LEU A 547 29.53 31.13 27.55
C LEU A 547 29.03 29.69 27.33
N MET A 548 29.38 29.06 26.21
CA MET A 548 29.03 27.64 25.97
C MET A 548 29.76 26.68 26.91
N ARG A 549 31.04 26.93 27.21
CA ARG A 549 31.86 26.03 28.05
C ARG A 549 31.46 26.05 29.52
N VAL A 550 30.96 27.20 30.00
CA VAL A 550 30.54 27.37 31.40
C VAL A 550 29.12 26.85 31.67
N GLN A 551 28.40 26.37 30.65
CA GLN A 551 27.08 25.78 30.82
C GLN A 551 27.12 24.58 31.76
N LYS A 552 26.10 24.48 32.62
CA LYS A 552 26.03 23.51 33.70
C LYS A 552 24.80 22.61 33.65
N GLU A 553 24.98 21.43 34.22
CA GLU A 553 23.92 20.53 34.62
C GLU A 553 24.03 20.22 36.11
N GLY A 554 23.11 20.78 36.90
CA GLY A 554 23.29 20.89 38.35
C GLY A 554 24.59 21.64 38.66
N GLU A 555 25.48 21.01 39.42
CA GLU A 555 26.79 21.57 39.78
C GLU A 555 27.90 21.26 38.74
N ARG A 556 27.63 20.41 37.74
CA ARG A 556 28.64 19.94 36.78
C ARG A 556 28.73 20.85 35.57
N HIS A 557 29.94 21.23 35.17
CA HIS A 557 30.17 21.89 33.87
C HIS A 557 30.15 20.86 32.74
N LEU A 558 29.45 21.18 31.66
CA LEU A 558 29.30 20.29 30.51
C LEU A 558 30.42 20.43 29.47
N ASN A 559 31.23 21.50 29.54
CA ASN A 559 32.35 21.76 28.63
C ASN A 559 31.97 21.66 27.15
N ILE A 560 30.77 22.14 26.81
CA ILE A 560 30.25 22.13 25.43
C ILE A 560 31.09 23.08 24.61
N ARG A 561 31.49 22.63 23.41
CA ARG A 561 32.27 23.42 22.48
C ARG A 561 31.42 23.80 21.26
N PRO A 562 31.51 25.05 20.79
CA PRO A 562 30.94 25.41 19.49
C PRO A 562 31.62 24.60 18.38
N ALA A 563 30.82 24.12 17.45
CA ALA A 563 31.27 23.47 16.22
C ALA A 563 30.86 24.28 14.98
N PHE A 564 29.83 25.11 15.08
CA PHE A 564 29.29 25.92 14.00
C PHE A 564 29.10 27.38 14.43
N VAL A 565 29.32 28.30 13.51
CA VAL A 565 28.96 29.72 13.64
C VAL A 565 27.94 30.02 12.54
N LEU A 566 26.70 30.28 12.92
CA LEU A 566 25.61 30.62 12.02
C LEU A 566 25.56 32.14 11.87
N VAL A 567 25.73 32.62 10.64
CA VAL A 567 25.83 34.05 10.35
C VAL A 567 24.86 34.48 9.25
N PRO A 568 24.38 35.72 9.28
CA PRO A 568 23.76 36.35 8.11
C PRO A 568 24.77 36.39 6.95
N THR A 569 24.31 36.29 5.69
CA THR A 569 25.20 36.24 4.52
C THR A 569 26.07 37.49 4.40
N VAL A 570 25.57 38.65 4.84
CA VAL A 570 26.35 39.90 4.86
C VAL A 570 27.59 39.83 5.75
N MET A 571 27.61 38.93 6.74
CA MET A 571 28.68 38.76 7.71
C MET A 571 29.64 37.61 7.36
N GLU A 572 29.32 36.80 6.34
CA GLU A 572 30.07 35.60 5.96
C GLU A 572 31.56 35.88 5.72
N SER A 573 31.87 36.90 4.92
CA SER A 573 33.26 37.24 4.59
C SER A 573 34.06 37.65 5.82
N VAL A 574 33.44 38.41 6.73
CA VAL A 574 34.08 38.84 7.98
C VAL A 574 34.28 37.65 8.92
N ALA A 575 33.26 36.78 9.05
CA ALA A 575 33.34 35.57 9.86
C ALA A 575 34.44 34.62 9.36
N ASN A 576 34.51 34.38 8.05
CA ASN A 576 35.57 33.58 7.45
C ASN A 576 36.96 34.19 7.64
N GLN A 577 37.09 35.51 7.50
CA GLN A 577 38.35 36.20 7.77
C GLN A 577 38.79 36.01 9.24
N VAL A 578 37.88 36.19 10.19
CA VAL A 578 38.20 36.10 11.63
C VAL A 578 38.49 34.66 12.05
N ILE A 579 37.78 33.67 11.50
CA ILE A 579 37.90 32.26 11.93
C ILE A 579 39.01 31.52 11.20
N ARG A 580 39.27 31.81 9.91
CA ARG A 580 40.26 31.06 9.12
C ARG A 580 41.64 31.72 9.10
N SER A 581 41.74 33.01 9.43
CA SER A 581 43.02 33.72 9.44
C SER A 581 43.97 33.17 10.51
N SER A 582 45.25 33.03 10.15
CA SER A 582 46.32 32.67 11.07
C SER A 582 46.67 33.78 12.08
N SER A 583 46.36 35.03 11.74
CA SER A 583 46.63 36.23 12.54
C SER A 583 45.39 37.09 12.75
N VAL A 584 45.41 37.95 13.76
CA VAL A 584 44.30 38.85 14.10
C VAL A 584 44.33 40.09 13.19
N LYS A 585 43.16 40.55 12.73
CA LYS A 585 43.04 41.76 11.90
C LYS A 585 43.70 42.97 12.59
N GLY A 586 44.62 43.64 11.90
CA GLY A 586 45.40 44.78 12.43
C GLY A 586 46.71 44.38 13.12
N ALA A 587 47.03 43.08 13.19
CA ALA A 587 48.33 42.56 13.65
C ALA A 587 49.35 42.43 12.52
N ASP A 588 49.13 43.07 11.37
CA ASP A 588 49.89 42.96 10.11
C ASP A 588 51.39 43.32 10.24
N ILE A 589 51.79 43.81 11.41
CA ILE A 589 53.14 44.28 11.76
C ILE A 589 53.92 43.22 12.56
N ASN A 590 53.25 42.21 13.13
CA ASN A 590 53.87 41.22 14.05
C ASN A 590 53.48 39.77 13.70
N ALA A 591 54.35 39.07 12.99
CA ALA A 591 54.17 37.68 12.53
C ALA A 591 54.05 36.60 13.64
N GLY A 592 54.08 36.99 14.92
CA GLY A 592 53.96 36.09 16.08
C GLY A 592 52.61 36.11 16.80
N ILE A 593 51.65 36.95 16.39
CA ILE A 593 50.33 37.02 17.05
C ILE A 593 49.41 35.95 16.47
N ILE A 594 49.29 34.84 17.22
CA ILE A 594 48.43 33.70 16.87
C ILE A 594 46.96 34.07 17.11
N ASN A 595 46.09 33.75 16.13
CA ASN A 595 44.65 33.84 16.30
C ASN A 595 44.11 32.71 17.21
N PRO A 596 43.56 33.02 18.41
CA PRO A 596 43.08 32.00 19.36
C PRO A 596 41.74 31.35 18.97
N VAL A 597 41.05 31.91 17.97
CA VAL A 597 39.80 31.38 17.40
C VAL A 597 40.01 30.83 15.99
N LYS A 598 41.25 30.48 15.63
CA LYS A 598 41.51 29.86 14.33
C LYS A 598 40.83 28.47 14.23
N ASP A 599 40.07 28.25 13.17
CA ASP A 599 39.44 26.97 12.77
C ASP A 599 38.64 26.28 13.89
N PHE A 600 38.13 27.05 14.87
CA PHE A 600 37.44 26.47 16.02
C PHE A 600 36.02 25.98 15.70
N ALA A 601 35.43 26.49 14.62
CA ALA A 601 34.07 26.19 14.19
C ALA A 601 33.91 26.44 12.68
N THR A 602 32.97 25.73 12.06
CA THR A 602 32.59 25.92 10.65
C THR A 602 31.60 27.07 10.51
N VAL A 603 31.85 27.99 9.58
CA VAL A 603 30.92 29.08 9.27
C VAL A 603 29.80 28.56 8.36
N ILE A 604 28.55 28.80 8.76
CA ILE A 604 27.35 28.54 7.96
C ILE A 604 26.66 29.89 7.75
N ALA A 605 26.54 30.32 6.49
CA ALA A 605 25.89 31.56 6.11
C ALA A 605 24.47 31.28 5.61
N GLU A 606 23.48 32.01 6.13
CA GLU A 606 22.07 31.78 5.85
C GLU A 606 21.32 33.08 5.61
N LEU A 607 20.64 33.15 4.46
CA LEU A 607 19.91 34.35 4.03
C LEU A 607 18.72 34.67 4.94
N ARG A 608 18.09 33.63 5.50
CA ARG A 608 16.96 33.79 6.44
C ARG A 608 17.33 34.56 7.71
N LEU A 609 18.62 34.58 8.06
CA LEU A 609 19.11 35.37 9.19
C LEU A 609 19.28 36.84 8.81
N ASP A 610 19.58 37.16 7.55
CA ASP A 610 19.66 38.54 7.06
C ASP A 610 18.30 39.26 7.18
N ASP A 611 17.20 38.55 6.90
CA ASP A 611 15.84 39.06 7.00
C ASP A 611 15.45 39.46 8.44
N ASN A 612 16.08 38.82 9.45
CA ASN A 612 15.84 39.14 10.85
C ASN A 612 16.82 40.20 11.39
N SER A 613 18.12 39.98 11.20
CA SER A 613 19.15 40.91 11.66
C SER A 613 20.48 40.62 10.97
N GLN A 614 20.98 41.62 10.27
CA GLN A 614 22.30 41.61 9.62
C GLN A 614 23.49 41.67 10.60
N THR A 615 23.23 41.91 11.90
CA THR A 615 24.27 42.07 12.93
C THR A 615 24.23 41.01 14.03
N THR A 616 23.27 40.09 13.97
CA THR A 616 23.14 39.00 14.93
C THR A 616 23.75 37.72 14.37
N PHE A 617 24.57 37.03 15.14
CA PHE A 617 25.09 35.70 14.79
C PHE A 617 24.94 34.72 15.94
N TYR A 618 25.05 33.44 15.65
CA TYR A 618 24.82 32.37 16.62
C TYR A 618 25.97 31.38 16.62
N LEU A 619 26.27 30.81 17.78
CA LEU A 619 27.17 29.66 17.91
C LEU A 619 26.33 28.42 18.22
N ALA A 620 26.62 27.32 17.53
CA ALA A 620 25.97 26.04 17.77
C ALA A 620 27.00 24.94 18.02
N ALA A 621 26.69 24.04 18.95
CA ALA A 621 27.50 22.86 19.24
C ALA A 621 27.34 21.78 18.14
N SER A 622 28.20 20.76 18.16
CA SER A 622 28.04 19.60 17.29
C SER A 622 26.84 18.75 17.68
N LYS A 623 26.37 17.92 16.74
CA LYS A 623 25.37 16.87 16.99
C LYS A 623 25.77 16.03 18.20
N GLY A 624 24.84 15.86 19.14
CA GLY A 624 25.07 15.17 20.43
C GLY A 624 24.95 16.05 21.68
N SER A 625 24.78 17.36 21.51
CA SER A 625 24.49 18.33 22.60
C SER A 625 23.01 18.71 22.70
N ASP A 626 22.15 18.04 21.90
CA ASP A 626 20.68 18.14 21.86
C ASP A 626 20.07 19.55 21.88
N THR A 627 20.48 20.43 20.96
CA THR A 627 19.99 21.82 20.93
C THR A 627 18.59 21.96 20.33
N ILE A 628 18.46 21.78 19.02
CA ILE A 628 17.18 21.78 18.29
C ILE A 628 17.01 20.39 17.68
N GLU A 629 15.84 19.80 17.90
CA GLU A 629 15.46 18.52 17.32
C GLU A 629 14.52 18.73 16.14
N VAL A 630 14.81 18.06 15.02
CA VAL A 630 13.92 17.87 13.89
C VAL A 630 13.45 16.42 13.93
N ALA A 631 12.18 16.22 14.29
CA ALA A 631 11.56 14.92 14.38
C ALA A 631 10.73 14.60 13.14
N TYR A 632 10.81 13.34 12.70
CA TYR A 632 10.10 12.82 11.54
C TYR A 632 9.15 11.68 11.93
N LEU A 633 8.02 11.55 11.23
CA LEU A 633 7.06 10.47 11.48
C LEU A 633 7.67 9.11 11.11
N ASN A 634 7.73 8.18 12.07
CA ASN A 634 8.30 6.84 11.92
C ASN A 634 9.71 6.82 11.30
N GLY A 635 10.48 7.89 11.47
CA GLY A 635 11.82 8.02 10.90
C GLY A 635 11.87 8.32 9.40
N VAL A 636 10.72 8.53 8.74
CA VAL A 636 10.62 8.89 7.32
C VAL A 636 10.99 10.36 7.15
N ASP A 637 12.23 10.62 6.78
CA ASP A 637 12.80 11.96 6.63
C ASP A 637 12.81 12.48 5.19
N THR A 638 12.13 11.79 4.29
CA THR A 638 11.96 12.20 2.90
C THR A 638 10.48 12.44 2.61
N PRO A 639 10.17 13.38 1.69
CA PRO A 639 8.80 13.58 1.25
C PRO A 639 8.28 12.35 0.51
N TYR A 640 7.00 12.06 0.68
CA TYR A 640 6.33 10.93 0.06
C TYR A 640 5.03 11.37 -0.63
N ILE A 641 4.51 10.52 -1.49
CA ILE A 641 3.39 10.86 -2.37
C ILE A 641 2.24 9.88 -2.27
N ASP A 642 1.02 10.41 -2.32
CA ASP A 642 -0.20 9.64 -2.50
C ASP A 642 -0.91 10.12 -3.78
N GLN A 643 -1.55 9.22 -4.49
CA GLN A 643 -2.21 9.52 -5.76
C GLN A 643 -3.71 9.29 -5.67
N MET A 644 -4.49 10.16 -6.32
CA MET A 644 -5.94 9.99 -6.45
C MET A 644 -6.38 10.36 -7.86
N GLU A 645 -7.21 9.52 -8.47
CA GLU A 645 -7.86 9.82 -9.73
C GLU A 645 -8.90 10.94 -9.55
N GLY A 646 -8.86 11.93 -10.44
CA GLY A 646 -9.60 13.17 -10.26
C GLY A 646 -11.05 13.12 -10.73
N PHE A 647 -11.99 13.54 -9.85
CA PHE A 647 -13.32 14.05 -10.24
C PHE A 647 -13.28 15.54 -10.60
N SER A 648 -12.33 16.31 -10.04
CA SER A 648 -12.18 17.76 -10.22
C SER A 648 -11.16 18.18 -11.28
N VAL A 649 -10.26 17.28 -11.68
CA VAL A 649 -9.28 17.51 -12.74
C VAL A 649 -9.32 16.36 -13.74
N ASP A 650 -9.21 16.71 -15.01
CA ASP A 650 -9.18 15.76 -16.11
C ASP A 650 -7.80 15.08 -16.22
N GLY A 651 -7.44 14.25 -15.24
CA GLY A 651 -6.14 13.62 -15.09
C GLY A 651 -5.96 12.97 -13.72
N VAL A 652 -4.73 12.95 -13.22
CA VAL A 652 -4.44 12.41 -11.89
C VAL A 652 -3.87 13.48 -10.98
N THR A 653 -4.36 13.52 -9.74
CA THR A 653 -3.84 14.41 -8.69
C THR A 653 -2.90 13.63 -7.78
N THR A 654 -1.70 14.16 -7.61
CA THR A 654 -0.69 13.63 -6.72
C THR A 654 -0.51 14.60 -5.56
N LYS A 655 -0.61 14.07 -4.34
CA LYS A 655 -0.36 14.78 -3.09
C LYS A 655 1.08 14.50 -2.68
N VAL A 656 1.89 15.55 -2.55
CA VAL A 656 3.23 15.47 -1.95
C VAL A 656 3.12 15.90 -0.50
N ARG A 657 3.64 15.10 0.44
CA ARG A 657 3.64 15.46 1.86
C ARG A 657 4.91 15.04 2.58
N ILE A 658 5.23 15.77 3.63
CA ILE A 658 6.26 15.45 4.61
C ILE A 658 5.73 15.75 6.02
N ASP A 659 6.03 14.86 6.96
CA ASP A 659 5.62 15.00 8.36
C ASP A 659 6.85 15.31 9.21
N ALA A 660 6.93 16.55 9.67
CA ALA A 660 8.08 17.04 10.43
C ALA A 660 7.64 17.89 11.63
N GLY A 661 8.41 17.82 12.71
CA GLY A 661 8.26 18.68 13.89
C GLY A 661 9.61 19.25 14.28
N VAL A 662 9.66 20.54 14.62
CA VAL A 662 10.89 21.21 15.05
C VAL A 662 10.68 21.83 16.42
N ALA A 663 11.55 21.52 17.38
CA ALA A 663 11.47 22.10 18.71
C ALA A 663 12.86 22.34 19.32
N PRO A 664 13.03 23.41 20.12
CA PRO A 664 14.21 23.57 20.97
C PRO A 664 14.14 22.58 22.14
N VAL A 665 15.16 21.74 22.27
CA VAL A 665 15.26 20.71 23.32
C VAL A 665 16.20 21.15 24.44
N ASP A 666 17.31 21.81 24.11
CA ASP A 666 18.28 22.35 25.10
C ASP A 666 18.86 23.71 24.63
N HIS A 667 18.99 24.65 25.57
CA HIS A 667 19.62 25.96 25.33
C HIS A 667 21.14 25.92 25.37
N ARG A 668 21.74 24.95 26.07
CA ARG A 668 23.16 24.98 26.48
C ARG A 668 24.14 24.87 25.32
N GLY A 669 23.72 24.26 24.21
CA GLY A 669 24.54 24.17 23.00
C GLY A 669 24.37 25.34 22.03
N LEU A 670 23.63 26.39 22.38
CA LEU A 670 23.40 27.56 21.53
C LEU A 670 23.76 28.86 22.27
N VAL A 671 24.42 29.78 21.58
CA VAL A 671 24.65 31.16 22.07
C VAL A 671 24.26 32.16 21.00
N LYS A 672 23.52 33.20 21.39
CA LYS A 672 23.17 34.33 20.51
C LYS A 672 24.10 35.52 20.79
N CYS A 673 24.67 36.08 19.73
CA CYS A 673 25.50 37.28 19.79
C CYS A 673 24.86 38.39 18.96
N THR A 674 24.79 39.60 19.49
CA THR A 674 24.22 40.76 18.79
C THR A 674 25.14 41.96 18.95
N ALA A 675 25.49 42.59 17.83
CA ALA A 675 26.39 43.75 17.80
C ALA A 675 25.81 45.01 18.46
#